data_AF-V5GWC0-F1
#
_entry.id   AF-V5GWC0-F1
#
_cell.length_a   1.000
_cell.length_b   1.000
_cell.length_c   1.000
_cell.angle_alpha   90.00
_cell.angle_beta   90.00
_cell.angle_gamma   90.00
#
_symmetry.space_group_name_H-M   'P 1'
#
loop_
_entity.id
_entity.type
_entity.pdbx_description
1 polymer ?
#
loop_
_entity_poly.entity_id
_entity_poly.type
_entity_poly.pdbx_seq_one_letter_code
_entity_poly.pdbx_strand_id
1 'polypeptide(L)'
;MTEMTRTFGLELLESVLTQFSVVFYKNAEFSFLLKERVCALVIKLFSPNIKYRSNVPSNIQQATPFEKPYFPISMRLLRVVSVLIQKYHGLLVTECEIFLSLIVKFLDPDKPTWQRSLALEVLHKMTIQPELLNSFCECYDLNKHTTSIFQDIVNSLGAYVQSLFVSPQLQMGAAIVPATQGQPPVFLGGLPAGPGVSPQPGFLLRGVWLPIVATFPTGQAKSTYLEMLDKIEPPVVPDGYGISVAYACLMEIIRSLQITISPQQPPDNEAPVPQKQNSKELNCQLINSSWCGLLAALSPLVDASTDESITENVLKAIQTYTSLCGQLDLHTPRDAFITAICKSSLPPHYALTVLNTVTSGVNLRQGHRDSQDMSSPIVVQYGESDFRQQVVAVGTPLPTSSVPAGTQQGPVMLTSKNLQSMRALLSLAHCHGSILGTSWHLVLTTLQHLVWILGLKPSTGGSLKAGRSSTDTNAVITTSVMADLPVLSTMLSRLFESSQYLDDVALHHLINALCKLSQEAMELAYSNREPSLFAVAKLLETGLVNMSRIEVLWRPLTNHLLEVCHHPHIRMREWGVEAITYLVKSALHYKHAIPLRENQKLQTLLLGPLYELSSVPHGDVRQRQLECVLQILHTNGETLSHGWPLVLGIIGAVSDQHGENLIRIAFQCLQLVITDFLPVMPWRCLPLCVDTVAKFGSQTQELNISLTAVGLMWNISDYFHQNQGKLSQTLTEDNTVLPDFPGTLNMPSFDKLWMCLYARLGELCVDSRPAVRKSAGQTLFSTISAHGGLLKQPTWQAILWQVLFPLLDKVRSLSNSASSEKVDAGGNILIHHTRNTAQKQWAETQVLTLSGVARVFNTKRQLLQALGDFPRAWSILLEFIENAALSKNNEVSIAALKSFQEILFLSKSQSVDNKVVLEDKEIWAIAWKIWVKIGTEITVPLIEHEGHDDFYLPSQTFLTNLVQIFPNVFQHIKTNFNLDDLKQLGTVLSNAVSVPVYGETTPYIISTSSDLSLTPLHDGVLHAMELLQKEAMQRNSSKMIPEIFKLLLTFAKFTCSPPTFTKLESKQNKMSDWITMNYVPFGEKAVTMVVKLYEKTAENPEVINANILKEIIVTLHTPLALKYNCISNSIWKLAANSLITILKVGLKVARSHGNQFSSMWDELSTTLNDFLFPNTCASADKGLEEMIADETTDCQIIELLRTEVLPFSKSIPKEFIMQVVI
;
A
#
# COMPACT_ATOMS: atom_id res chain seq x y z
N MET A 1 86.04 -14.66 -65.94
CA MET A 1 85.20 -14.38 -64.76
C MET A 1 83.81 -14.93 -65.06
N THR A 2 83.58 -16.16 -64.61
CA THR A 2 82.31 -16.89 -64.78
C THR A 2 81.16 -16.09 -64.18
N GLU A 3 80.09 -15.87 -64.96
CA GLU A 3 78.89 -15.16 -64.49
C GLU A 3 78.33 -15.87 -63.25
N MET A 4 78.26 -15.15 -62.14
CA MET A 4 77.60 -15.61 -60.92
C MET A 4 76.11 -15.86 -61.24
N THR A 5 75.60 -17.05 -60.95
CA THR A 5 74.17 -17.34 -61.15
C THR A 5 73.33 -16.41 -60.28
N ARG A 6 72.24 -15.86 -60.83
CA ARG A 6 71.37 -14.89 -60.11
C ARG A 6 70.85 -15.44 -58.78
N THR A 7 70.66 -16.75 -58.67
CA THR A 7 70.24 -17.41 -57.42
C THR A 7 71.32 -17.38 -56.34
N PHE A 8 72.57 -17.72 -56.68
CA PHE A 8 73.71 -17.65 -55.76
C PHE A 8 74.02 -16.20 -55.36
N GLY A 9 73.85 -15.24 -56.29
CA GLY A 9 73.96 -13.80 -56.01
C GLY A 9 73.01 -13.31 -54.92
N LEU A 10 71.75 -13.75 -54.96
CA LEU A 10 70.74 -13.38 -53.97
C LEU A 10 70.98 -14.05 -52.61
N GLU A 11 71.48 -15.28 -52.57
CA GLU A 11 71.84 -15.95 -51.31
C GLU A 11 73.04 -15.30 -50.62
N LEU A 12 74.07 -14.94 -51.39
CA LEU A 12 75.21 -14.19 -50.85
C LEU A 12 74.76 -12.84 -50.30
N LEU A 13 73.87 -12.14 -51.04
CA LEU A 13 73.29 -10.88 -50.61
C LEU A 13 72.48 -11.04 -49.31
N GLU A 14 71.61 -12.06 -49.21
CA GLU A 14 70.87 -12.37 -47.99
C GLU A 14 71.81 -12.62 -46.80
N SER A 15 72.86 -13.42 -46.99
CA SER A 15 73.84 -13.76 -45.95
C SER A 15 74.58 -12.51 -45.44
N VAL A 16 75.07 -11.66 -46.36
CA VAL A 16 75.77 -10.41 -46.00
C VAL A 16 74.85 -9.46 -45.24
N LEU A 17 73.63 -9.24 -45.75
CA LEU A 17 72.66 -8.35 -45.11
C LEU A 17 72.21 -8.87 -43.74
N THR A 18 72.15 -10.19 -43.57
CA THR A 18 71.74 -10.81 -42.31
C THR A 18 72.84 -10.72 -41.25
N GLN A 19 74.10 -10.99 -41.61
CA GLN A 19 75.21 -11.07 -40.65
C GLN A 19 75.80 -9.70 -40.28
N PHE A 20 75.80 -8.73 -41.19
CA PHE A 20 76.55 -7.47 -41.02
C PHE A 20 75.67 -6.23 -40.79
N SER A 21 74.43 -6.37 -40.29
CA SER A 21 73.48 -5.24 -40.16
C SER A 21 74.03 -4.02 -39.42
N VAL A 22 74.79 -4.22 -38.34
CA VAL A 22 75.40 -3.13 -37.55
C VAL A 22 76.36 -2.28 -38.39
N VAL A 23 77.06 -2.87 -39.37
CA VAL A 23 78.05 -2.15 -40.21
C VAL A 23 77.36 -1.16 -41.15
N PHE A 24 76.20 -1.53 -41.69
CA PHE A 24 75.40 -0.70 -42.58
C PHE A 24 74.74 0.49 -41.86
N TYR A 25 74.39 0.36 -40.57
CA TYR A 25 73.92 1.50 -39.76
C TYR A 25 75.05 2.45 -39.36
N LYS A 26 76.27 1.94 -39.16
CA LYS A 26 77.42 2.77 -38.73
C LYS A 26 78.04 3.60 -39.86
N ASN A 27 77.94 3.15 -41.12
CA ASN A 27 78.63 3.77 -42.25
C ASN A 27 77.64 4.22 -43.33
N ALA A 28 77.63 5.53 -43.63
CA ALA A 28 76.72 6.14 -44.61
C ALA A 28 76.89 5.58 -46.04
N GLU A 29 78.10 5.22 -46.44
CA GLU A 29 78.37 4.67 -47.80
C GLU A 29 77.66 3.33 -48.05
N PHE A 30 77.62 2.46 -47.03
CA PHE A 30 76.90 1.18 -47.13
C PHE A 30 75.39 1.37 -47.08
N SER A 31 74.90 2.37 -46.34
CA SER A 31 73.49 2.79 -46.34
C SER A 31 73.06 3.30 -47.73
N PHE A 32 73.87 4.15 -48.37
CA PHE A 32 73.61 4.66 -49.71
C PHE A 32 73.61 3.53 -50.75
N LEU A 33 74.59 2.62 -50.69
CA LEU A 33 74.67 1.45 -51.57
C LEU A 33 73.43 0.55 -51.42
N LEU A 34 72.98 0.35 -50.18
CA LEU A 34 71.79 -0.42 -49.86
C LEU A 34 70.54 0.21 -50.51
N LYS A 35 70.40 1.54 -50.40
CA LYS A 35 69.27 2.30 -50.94
C LYS A 35 69.25 2.34 -52.47
N GLU A 36 70.33 2.79 -53.09
CA GLU A 36 70.36 3.10 -54.54
C GLU A 36 70.66 1.91 -55.43
N ARG A 37 71.43 0.91 -54.95
CA ARG A 37 71.83 -0.23 -55.77
C ARG A 37 71.09 -1.51 -55.41
N VAL A 38 71.07 -1.86 -54.13
CA VAL A 38 70.47 -3.13 -53.68
C VAL A 38 68.94 -3.07 -53.78
N CYS A 39 68.29 -2.04 -53.26
CA CYS A 39 66.83 -1.94 -53.34
C CYS A 39 66.34 -1.80 -54.79
N ALA A 40 67.00 -0.97 -55.61
CA ALA A 40 66.69 -0.83 -57.03
C ALA A 40 66.83 -2.16 -57.80
N LEU A 41 67.86 -2.97 -57.50
CA LEU A 41 68.05 -4.30 -58.07
C LEU A 41 66.91 -5.25 -57.66
N VAL A 42 66.55 -5.28 -56.37
CA VAL A 42 65.47 -6.13 -55.84
C VAL A 42 64.13 -5.75 -56.49
N ILE A 43 63.79 -4.45 -56.57
CA ILE A 43 62.56 -3.97 -57.23
C ILE A 43 62.54 -4.40 -58.71
N LYS A 44 63.65 -4.23 -59.43
CA LYS A 44 63.77 -4.62 -60.84
C LYS A 44 63.55 -6.12 -61.04
N LEU A 45 64.08 -6.95 -60.14
CA LEU A 45 63.93 -8.41 -60.19
C LEU A 45 62.53 -8.89 -59.80
N PHE A 46 61.74 -8.09 -59.06
CA PHE A 46 60.33 -8.36 -58.80
C PHE A 46 59.38 -7.99 -59.96
N SER A 47 59.79 -7.20 -60.94
CA SER A 47 58.93 -6.77 -62.06
C SER A 47 58.13 -7.90 -62.75
N PRO A 48 58.72 -9.07 -63.09
CA PRO A 48 57.96 -10.20 -63.67
C PRO A 48 56.89 -10.76 -62.73
N ASN A 49 57.15 -10.78 -61.42
CA ASN A 49 56.24 -11.27 -60.38
C ASN A 49 54.99 -10.37 -60.20
N ILE A 50 55.11 -9.09 -60.52
CA ILE A 50 54.02 -8.10 -60.39
C ILE A 50 53.07 -8.19 -61.59
N LYS A 51 53.61 -8.30 -62.81
CA LYS A 51 52.83 -8.21 -64.06
C LYS A 51 52.05 -9.49 -64.39
N TYR A 52 52.51 -10.64 -63.90
CA TYR A 52 51.86 -11.92 -64.17
C TYR A 52 50.51 -12.05 -63.45
N ARG A 53 49.48 -12.49 -64.19
CA ARG A 53 48.12 -12.80 -63.69
C ARG A 53 47.72 -14.21 -64.12
N SER A 54 47.23 -15.00 -63.17
CA SER A 54 46.86 -16.41 -63.37
C SER A 54 45.52 -16.60 -64.10
N ASN A 55 44.65 -15.58 -64.15
CA ASN A 55 43.26 -15.69 -64.63
C ASN A 55 43.02 -15.17 -66.07
N VAL A 56 44.05 -15.03 -66.89
CA VAL A 56 43.86 -14.65 -68.31
C VAL A 56 43.71 -15.92 -69.15
N PRO A 57 42.63 -16.08 -69.94
CA PRO A 57 42.45 -17.23 -70.82
C PRO A 57 43.63 -17.38 -71.79
N SER A 58 44.05 -18.61 -72.04
CA SER A 58 45.22 -19.01 -72.83
C SER A 58 45.28 -18.39 -74.25
N ASN A 59 44.14 -17.90 -74.76
CA ASN A 59 44.01 -17.34 -76.10
C ASN A 59 44.47 -15.87 -76.23
N ILE A 60 44.76 -15.16 -75.13
CA ILE A 60 45.12 -13.72 -75.16
C ILE A 60 46.57 -13.45 -74.71
N GLN A 61 47.30 -14.45 -74.20
CA GLN A 61 48.69 -14.28 -73.75
C GLN A 61 49.72 -14.68 -74.82
N GLN A 62 50.28 -13.69 -75.53
CA GLN A 62 51.66 -13.77 -76.02
C GLN A 62 52.60 -13.24 -74.92
N ALA A 63 52.66 -13.94 -73.79
CA ALA A 63 53.69 -13.66 -72.79
C ALA A 63 54.99 -14.36 -73.23
N THR A 64 56.07 -13.60 -73.38
CA THR A 64 57.40 -14.20 -73.63
C THR A 64 57.82 -15.07 -72.43
N PRO A 65 58.65 -16.13 -72.60
CA PRO A 65 59.12 -16.96 -71.49
C PRO A 65 59.85 -16.19 -70.37
N PHE A 66 60.22 -14.93 -70.61
CA PHE A 66 60.81 -14.00 -69.64
C PHE A 66 59.80 -13.29 -68.72
N GLU A 67 58.49 -13.47 -68.90
CA GLU A 67 57.44 -12.81 -68.09
C GLU A 67 56.79 -13.72 -67.04
N LYS A 68 57.11 -15.03 -67.02
CA LYS A 68 56.61 -15.95 -65.99
C LYS A 68 57.46 -15.83 -64.71
N PRO A 69 56.84 -15.72 -63.52
CA PRO A 69 57.56 -15.66 -62.26
C PRO A 69 58.32 -16.98 -62.02
N TYR A 70 59.63 -16.88 -61.78
CA TYR A 70 60.51 -18.03 -61.57
C TYR A 70 60.68 -18.31 -60.07
N PHE A 71 60.16 -19.44 -59.61
CA PHE A 71 60.06 -19.80 -58.19
C PHE A 71 61.38 -19.64 -57.40
N PRO A 72 62.54 -20.15 -57.86
CA PRO A 72 63.81 -20.02 -57.12
C PRO A 72 64.29 -18.58 -56.93
N ILE A 73 63.97 -17.69 -57.87
CA ILE A 73 64.30 -16.26 -57.77
C ILE A 73 63.28 -15.57 -56.86
N SER A 74 61.98 -15.81 -57.02
CA SER A 74 60.92 -15.18 -56.23
C SER A 74 61.03 -15.50 -54.73
N MET A 75 61.31 -16.76 -54.39
CA MET A 75 61.54 -17.19 -53.00
C MET A 75 62.76 -16.50 -52.39
N ARG A 76 63.91 -16.47 -53.08
CA ARG A 76 65.14 -15.82 -52.59
C ARG A 76 65.00 -14.31 -52.48
N LEU A 77 64.32 -13.67 -53.42
CA LEU A 77 64.01 -12.24 -53.35
C LEU A 77 63.13 -11.92 -52.13
N LEU A 78 62.12 -12.75 -51.84
CA LEU A 78 61.28 -12.58 -50.66
C LEU A 78 62.04 -12.79 -49.34
N ARG A 79 63.05 -13.68 -49.31
CA ARG A 79 63.97 -13.81 -48.17
C ARG A 79 64.83 -12.56 -47.99
N VAL A 80 65.44 -12.05 -49.05
CA VAL A 80 66.21 -10.79 -49.02
C VAL A 80 65.33 -9.63 -48.54
N VAL A 81 64.12 -9.50 -49.09
CA VAL A 81 63.16 -8.47 -48.65
C VAL A 81 62.75 -8.64 -47.18
N SER A 82 62.53 -9.87 -46.72
CA SER A 82 62.24 -10.15 -45.31
C SER A 82 63.37 -9.64 -44.41
N VAL A 83 64.64 -9.84 -44.78
CA VAL A 83 65.80 -9.35 -44.04
C VAL A 83 65.90 -7.82 -44.09
N LEU A 84 65.68 -7.22 -45.27
CA LEU A 84 65.67 -5.76 -45.44
C LEU A 84 64.63 -5.10 -44.53
N ILE A 85 63.42 -5.64 -44.49
CA ILE A 85 62.34 -5.09 -43.65
C ILE A 85 62.65 -5.33 -42.16
N GLN A 86 63.01 -6.54 -41.75
CA GLN A 86 63.22 -6.85 -40.32
C GLN A 86 64.41 -6.12 -39.70
N LYS A 87 65.50 -5.91 -40.46
CA LYS A 87 66.74 -5.32 -39.91
C LYS A 87 66.99 -3.88 -40.35
N TYR A 88 66.43 -3.41 -41.47
CA TYR A 88 66.79 -2.13 -42.09
C TYR A 88 65.61 -1.14 -42.26
N HIS A 89 64.42 -1.42 -41.71
CA HIS A 89 63.24 -0.55 -41.85
C HIS A 89 63.48 0.90 -41.41
N GLY A 90 64.31 1.15 -40.38
CA GLY A 90 64.61 2.50 -39.91
C GLY A 90 65.48 3.32 -40.87
N LEU A 91 66.22 2.66 -41.76
CA LEU A 91 67.09 3.30 -42.76
C LEU A 91 66.39 3.41 -44.14
N LEU A 92 65.48 2.50 -44.45
CA LEU A 92 64.86 2.29 -45.76
C LEU A 92 63.34 2.54 -45.75
N VAL A 93 62.89 3.63 -45.14
CA VAL A 93 61.44 3.90 -44.97
C VAL A 93 60.70 3.88 -46.32
N THR A 94 61.19 4.59 -47.34
CA THR A 94 60.54 4.65 -48.67
C THR A 94 60.57 3.32 -49.43
N GLU A 95 61.67 2.59 -49.33
CA GLU A 95 61.86 1.32 -50.05
C GLU A 95 61.08 0.19 -49.36
N CYS A 96 61.05 0.17 -48.03
CA CYS A 96 60.23 -0.75 -47.25
C CYS A 96 58.74 -0.52 -47.49
N GLU A 97 58.26 0.73 -47.66
CA GLU A 97 56.88 1.01 -48.09
C GLU A 97 56.54 0.31 -49.42
N ILE A 98 57.43 0.40 -50.40
CA ILE A 98 57.28 -0.27 -51.71
C ILE A 98 57.28 -1.80 -51.55
N PHE A 99 58.22 -2.35 -50.78
CA PHE A 99 58.33 -3.79 -50.56
C PHE A 99 57.12 -4.37 -49.82
N LEU A 100 56.62 -3.69 -48.79
CA LEU A 100 55.44 -4.11 -48.04
C LEU A 100 54.19 -4.03 -48.91
N SER A 101 54.00 -2.94 -49.67
CA SER A 101 52.92 -2.81 -50.65
C SER A 101 52.94 -3.92 -51.71
N LEU A 102 54.15 -4.36 -52.12
CA LEU A 102 54.35 -5.43 -53.08
C LEU A 102 53.99 -6.81 -52.50
N ILE A 103 54.42 -7.09 -51.26
CA ILE A 103 54.05 -8.32 -50.55
C ILE A 103 52.53 -8.40 -50.38
N VAL A 104 51.89 -7.28 -50.02
CA VAL A 104 50.43 -7.19 -49.91
C VAL A 104 49.74 -7.52 -51.24
N LYS A 105 50.20 -6.95 -52.36
CA LYS A 105 49.69 -7.26 -53.71
C LYS A 105 49.91 -8.72 -54.13
N PHE A 106 50.84 -9.45 -53.51
CA PHE A 106 51.02 -10.87 -53.79
C PHE A 106 49.94 -11.75 -53.15
N LEU A 107 49.09 -11.21 -52.27
CA LEU A 107 47.95 -11.91 -51.70
C LEU A 107 46.71 -11.92 -52.60
N ASP A 108 46.70 -11.08 -53.65
CA ASP A 108 45.57 -10.94 -54.58
C ASP A 108 45.15 -12.30 -55.19
N PRO A 109 43.84 -12.51 -55.43
CA PRO A 109 43.34 -13.79 -55.93
C PRO A 109 43.81 -14.12 -57.35
N ASP A 110 44.34 -13.15 -58.11
CA ASP A 110 44.88 -13.34 -59.46
C ASP A 110 46.33 -13.87 -59.47
N LYS A 111 46.95 -14.04 -58.29
CA LYS A 111 48.32 -14.57 -58.13
C LYS A 111 48.35 -16.09 -57.92
N PRO A 112 49.41 -16.78 -58.40
CA PRO A 112 49.59 -18.21 -58.14
C PRO A 112 49.58 -18.56 -56.65
N THR A 113 48.99 -19.70 -56.28
CA THR A 113 48.86 -20.16 -54.89
C THR A 113 50.20 -20.26 -54.16
N TRP A 114 51.25 -20.77 -54.81
CA TRP A 114 52.61 -20.81 -54.25
C TRP A 114 53.18 -19.42 -53.95
N GLN A 115 52.87 -18.41 -54.78
CA GLN A 115 53.34 -17.05 -54.59
C GLN A 115 52.60 -16.37 -53.43
N ARG A 116 51.29 -16.61 -53.33
CA ARG A 116 50.46 -16.18 -52.19
C ARG A 116 50.96 -16.80 -50.88
N SER A 117 51.29 -18.09 -50.88
CA SER A 117 51.85 -18.78 -49.70
C SER A 117 53.22 -18.25 -49.28
N LEU A 118 54.13 -17.96 -50.22
CA LEU A 118 55.42 -17.35 -49.89
C LEU A 118 55.23 -15.95 -49.27
N ALA A 119 54.30 -15.15 -49.80
CA ALA A 119 53.99 -13.84 -49.24
C ALA A 119 53.42 -13.95 -47.81
N LEU A 120 52.53 -14.92 -47.56
CA LEU A 120 51.98 -15.19 -46.23
C LEU A 120 53.06 -15.63 -45.22
N GLU A 121 54.03 -16.46 -45.62
CA GLU A 121 55.13 -16.85 -44.72
C GLU A 121 56.02 -15.64 -44.34
N VAL A 122 56.27 -14.73 -45.29
CA VAL A 122 56.99 -13.49 -45.02
C VAL A 122 56.19 -12.60 -44.05
N LEU A 123 54.89 -12.42 -44.31
CA LEU A 123 54.02 -11.66 -43.41
C LEU A 123 53.96 -12.28 -42.02
N HIS A 124 53.88 -13.61 -41.90
CA HIS A 124 53.88 -14.30 -40.60
C HIS A 124 55.14 -14.00 -39.78
N LYS A 125 56.32 -13.98 -40.43
CA LYS A 125 57.58 -13.58 -39.78
C LYS A 125 57.58 -12.12 -39.31
N MET A 126 56.83 -11.24 -39.97
CA MET A 126 56.71 -9.83 -39.60
C MET A 126 55.70 -9.62 -38.47
N THR A 127 54.53 -10.28 -38.51
CA THR A 127 53.44 -10.08 -37.54
C THR A 127 53.76 -10.55 -36.13
N ILE A 128 54.74 -11.46 -35.98
CA ILE A 128 55.20 -11.96 -34.69
C ILE A 128 56.02 -10.93 -33.90
N GLN A 129 56.63 -9.96 -34.58
CA GLN A 129 57.53 -8.97 -33.98
C GLN A 129 56.77 -7.68 -33.63
N PRO A 130 56.48 -7.39 -32.34
CA PRO A 130 55.69 -6.21 -31.97
C PRO A 130 56.39 -4.89 -32.32
N GLU A 131 57.71 -4.80 -32.12
CA GLU A 131 58.51 -3.60 -32.43
C GLU A 131 58.46 -3.22 -33.91
N LEU A 132 58.39 -4.21 -34.78
CA LEU A 132 58.32 -4.01 -36.23
C LEU A 132 56.94 -3.46 -36.64
N LEU A 133 55.85 -3.99 -36.07
CA LEU A 133 54.50 -3.47 -36.31
C LEU A 133 54.34 -2.03 -35.78
N ASN A 134 54.93 -1.71 -34.63
CA ASN A 134 54.95 -0.35 -34.10
C ASN A 134 55.69 0.59 -35.05
N SER A 135 56.85 0.16 -35.54
CA SER A 135 57.63 0.92 -36.52
C SER A 135 56.86 1.16 -37.83
N PHE A 136 56.08 0.19 -38.31
CA PHE A 136 55.24 0.38 -39.49
C PHE A 136 54.16 1.45 -39.25
N CYS A 137 53.51 1.41 -38.09
CA CYS A 137 52.49 2.40 -37.76
C CYS A 137 53.09 3.80 -37.57
N GLU A 138 54.23 3.92 -36.87
CA GLU A 138 54.93 5.20 -36.66
C GLU A 138 55.44 5.82 -37.96
N CYS A 139 56.03 5.01 -38.85
CA CYS A 139 56.64 5.53 -40.08
C CYS A 139 55.60 5.84 -41.17
N TYR A 140 54.51 5.08 -41.23
CA TYR A 140 53.55 5.13 -42.35
C TYR A 140 52.15 5.55 -41.93
N ASP A 141 51.48 4.80 -41.06
CA ASP A 141 50.05 5.02 -40.76
C ASP A 141 49.77 6.28 -39.92
N LEU A 142 50.75 6.76 -39.13
CA LEU A 142 50.64 8.00 -38.36
C LEU A 142 50.77 9.25 -39.24
N ASN A 143 51.43 9.12 -40.40
CA ASN A 143 51.71 10.21 -41.31
C ASN A 143 50.61 10.30 -42.39
N LYS A 144 49.84 11.40 -42.40
CA LYS A 144 48.70 11.58 -43.33
C LYS A 144 49.05 11.60 -44.83
N HIS A 145 50.33 11.75 -45.17
CA HIS A 145 50.82 11.89 -46.55
C HIS A 145 51.45 10.60 -47.11
N THR A 146 51.57 9.55 -46.31
CA THR A 146 52.13 8.24 -46.70
C THR A 146 51.02 7.19 -46.81
N THR A 147 51.31 6.06 -47.46
CA THR A 147 50.34 4.95 -47.52
C THR A 147 50.18 4.31 -46.14
N SER A 148 48.96 3.89 -45.78
CA SER A 148 48.70 3.22 -44.50
C SER A 148 49.09 1.74 -44.58
N ILE A 149 50.39 1.47 -44.59
CA ILE A 149 50.95 0.12 -44.80
C ILE A 149 50.46 -0.90 -43.77
N PHE A 150 50.39 -0.55 -42.50
CA PHE A 150 49.94 -1.50 -41.49
C PHE A 150 48.46 -1.83 -41.68
N GLN A 151 47.62 -0.82 -41.94
CA GLN A 151 46.23 -1.01 -42.33
C GLN A 151 46.07 -1.89 -43.59
N ASP A 152 46.89 -1.68 -44.63
CA ASP A 152 46.84 -2.46 -45.88
C ASP A 152 47.23 -3.93 -45.66
N ILE A 153 48.23 -4.22 -44.83
CA ILE A 153 48.61 -5.59 -44.47
C ILE A 153 47.43 -6.32 -43.81
N VAL A 154 46.82 -5.70 -42.80
CA VAL A 154 45.72 -6.31 -42.04
C VAL A 154 44.46 -6.46 -42.90
N ASN A 155 44.13 -5.45 -43.70
CA ASN A 155 42.98 -5.50 -44.62
C ASN A 155 43.17 -6.55 -45.71
N SER A 156 44.36 -6.69 -46.27
CA SER A 156 44.62 -7.70 -47.29
C SER A 156 44.66 -9.11 -46.72
N LEU A 157 45.10 -9.31 -45.47
CA LEU A 157 44.92 -10.60 -44.78
C LEU A 157 43.43 -10.92 -44.59
N GLY A 158 42.60 -9.94 -44.21
CA GLY A 158 41.15 -10.12 -44.13
C GLY A 158 40.49 -10.40 -45.47
N ALA A 159 40.84 -9.65 -46.52
CA ALA A 159 40.35 -9.87 -47.88
C ALA A 159 40.80 -11.22 -48.43
N TYR A 160 42.03 -11.65 -48.11
CA TYR A 160 42.55 -12.98 -48.44
C TYR A 160 41.65 -14.06 -47.84
N VAL A 161 41.40 -14.02 -46.53
CA VAL A 161 40.52 -14.98 -45.83
C VAL A 161 39.12 -15.01 -46.45
N GLN A 162 38.51 -13.84 -46.70
CA GLN A 162 37.19 -13.75 -47.32
C GLN A 162 37.16 -14.32 -48.74
N SER A 163 38.20 -14.06 -49.55
CA SER A 163 38.28 -14.52 -50.94
C SER A 163 38.25 -16.05 -51.06
N LEU A 164 38.75 -16.76 -50.05
CA LEU A 164 38.77 -18.23 -50.02
C LEU A 164 37.36 -18.83 -49.87
N PHE A 165 36.41 -18.13 -49.28
CA PHE A 165 35.04 -18.61 -49.06
C PHE A 165 34.02 -18.12 -50.11
N VAL A 166 34.44 -17.32 -51.09
CA VAL A 166 33.56 -16.73 -52.13
C VAL A 166 33.72 -17.40 -53.50
N SER A 167 34.83 -18.08 -53.77
CA SER A 167 35.14 -18.61 -55.09
C SER A 167 34.52 -20.00 -55.38
N PRO A 168 33.59 -20.15 -56.34
CA PRO A 168 32.98 -21.45 -56.67
C PRO A 168 33.87 -22.35 -57.56
N GLN A 169 35.06 -21.87 -57.96
CA GLN A 169 35.85 -22.51 -59.02
C GLN A 169 36.60 -23.79 -58.61
N LEU A 170 36.63 -24.16 -57.32
CA LEU A 170 37.35 -25.35 -56.84
C LEU A 170 36.63 -26.69 -57.12
N GLN A 171 35.47 -26.69 -57.79
CA GLN A 171 34.72 -27.94 -58.08
C GLN A 171 34.89 -28.52 -59.51
N MET A 172 35.55 -27.87 -60.47
CA MET A 172 35.63 -28.37 -61.87
C MET A 172 36.99 -28.96 -62.29
N GLY A 173 37.67 -29.70 -61.39
CA GLY A 173 38.96 -30.34 -61.67
C GLY A 173 39.03 -31.85 -61.47
N ALA A 174 37.94 -32.54 -61.14
CA ALA A 174 37.95 -33.99 -60.91
C ALA A 174 37.71 -34.77 -62.22
N ALA A 175 38.69 -34.76 -63.13
CA ALA A 175 38.73 -35.70 -64.25
C ALA A 175 39.53 -36.96 -63.86
N ILE A 176 38.78 -38.05 -63.64
CA ILE A 176 39.09 -39.49 -63.80
C ILE A 176 40.59 -39.86 -63.83
N VAL A 177 41.10 -40.39 -62.71
CA VAL A 177 42.31 -41.24 -62.62
C VAL A 177 42.00 -42.43 -61.70
N PRO A 178 42.43 -43.68 -61.99
CA PRO A 178 42.02 -44.86 -61.22
C PRO A 178 42.71 -44.95 -59.86
N ALA A 179 42.02 -45.61 -58.94
CA ALA A 179 42.29 -45.68 -57.50
C ALA A 179 43.70 -46.13 -57.10
N THR A 180 44.38 -45.33 -56.27
CA THR A 180 45.09 -45.73 -55.04
C THR A 180 45.42 -44.48 -54.22
N GLN A 181 45.05 -44.49 -52.92
CA GLN A 181 45.36 -43.48 -51.88
C GLN A 181 44.96 -42.03 -52.18
N GLY A 182 43.79 -41.63 -51.66
CA GLY A 182 43.34 -40.23 -51.64
C GLY A 182 41.91 -40.07 -52.15
N GLN A 183 40.93 -40.62 -51.44
CA GLN A 183 39.54 -40.20 -51.61
C GLN A 183 39.26 -39.02 -50.66
N PRO A 184 38.50 -37.99 -51.09
CA PRO A 184 37.78 -37.17 -50.14
C PRO A 184 36.79 -38.07 -49.38
N PRO A 185 36.60 -37.91 -48.06
CA PRO A 185 35.69 -38.76 -47.32
C PRO A 185 34.29 -38.67 -47.94
N VAL A 186 33.64 -39.82 -48.09
CA VAL A 186 32.23 -39.88 -48.48
C VAL A 186 31.43 -39.18 -47.38
N PHE A 187 30.96 -37.96 -47.67
CA PHE A 187 30.10 -37.20 -46.78
C PHE A 187 28.69 -37.79 -46.82
N LEU A 188 28.41 -38.70 -45.90
CA LEU A 188 27.04 -39.15 -45.61
C LEU A 188 26.54 -38.32 -44.42
N GLY A 189 25.91 -37.18 -44.74
CA GLY A 189 25.40 -36.26 -43.71
C GLY A 189 26.49 -35.46 -42.98
N GLY A 190 27.48 -34.90 -43.67
CA GLY A 190 28.33 -33.86 -43.08
C GLY A 190 29.46 -34.32 -42.12
N LEU A 191 29.66 -35.63 -41.93
CA LEU A 191 30.81 -36.18 -41.18
C LEU A 191 31.58 -37.22 -42.02
N PRO A 192 32.90 -37.39 -41.81
CA PRO A 192 33.63 -38.53 -42.35
C PRO A 192 33.17 -39.82 -41.65
N ALA A 193 32.55 -40.74 -42.40
CA ALA A 193 32.14 -42.04 -41.89
C ALA A 193 33.35 -43.01 -41.84
N GLY A 194 33.90 -43.19 -40.64
CA GLY A 194 34.85 -44.26 -40.30
C GLY A 194 34.94 -44.42 -38.78
N PRO A 195 34.91 -45.64 -38.21
CA PRO A 195 35.09 -45.82 -36.78
C PRO A 195 36.53 -45.49 -36.39
N GLY A 196 36.73 -44.47 -35.54
CA GLY A 196 38.01 -44.23 -34.85
C GLY A 196 38.91 -43.10 -35.38
N VAL A 197 38.46 -42.24 -36.30
CA VAL A 197 39.26 -41.08 -36.77
C VAL A 197 38.65 -39.79 -36.24
N SER A 198 39.41 -39.01 -35.46
CA SER A 198 38.99 -37.66 -35.03
C SER A 198 38.87 -36.73 -36.25
N PRO A 199 37.83 -35.87 -36.31
CA PRO A 199 37.68 -34.95 -37.43
C PRO A 199 38.89 -34.00 -37.50
N GLN A 200 39.46 -33.85 -38.69
CA GLN A 200 40.57 -32.92 -38.90
C GLN A 200 40.07 -31.48 -38.71
N PRO A 201 40.77 -30.65 -37.90
CA PRO A 201 40.36 -29.27 -37.65
C PRO A 201 40.37 -28.43 -38.95
N GLY A 202 39.39 -27.54 -39.13
CA GLY A 202 39.28 -26.74 -40.34
C GLY A 202 38.14 -25.73 -40.31
N PHE A 203 37.90 -25.12 -41.48
CA PHE A 203 36.89 -24.11 -41.74
C PHE A 203 35.95 -24.57 -42.85
N LEU A 204 34.65 -24.64 -42.57
CA LEU A 204 33.58 -24.96 -43.50
C LEU A 204 32.61 -23.79 -43.59
N LEU A 205 32.53 -23.12 -44.75
CA LEU A 205 31.57 -22.06 -44.99
C LEU A 205 31.08 -22.10 -46.44
N ARG A 206 29.75 -22.03 -46.65
CA ARG A 206 29.12 -22.04 -47.98
C ARG A 206 29.55 -23.23 -48.86
N GLY A 207 29.72 -24.41 -48.27
CA GLY A 207 30.11 -25.63 -48.98
C GLY A 207 31.60 -25.73 -49.34
N VAL A 208 32.42 -24.77 -48.93
CA VAL A 208 33.88 -24.80 -49.10
C VAL A 208 34.54 -25.30 -47.81
N TRP A 209 35.23 -26.44 -47.87
CA TRP A 209 36.01 -27.01 -46.77
C TRP A 209 37.49 -26.68 -46.91
N LEU A 210 38.07 -26.05 -45.88
CA LEU A 210 39.49 -25.74 -45.80
C LEU A 210 40.09 -26.33 -44.52
N PRO A 211 40.89 -27.41 -44.60
CA PRO A 211 41.52 -27.99 -43.42
C PRO A 211 42.65 -27.08 -42.88
N ILE A 212 42.86 -27.10 -41.56
CA ILE A 212 44.10 -26.57 -40.98
C ILE A 212 45.18 -27.64 -41.16
N VAL A 213 46.15 -27.34 -42.03
CA VAL A 213 47.25 -28.25 -42.41
C VAL A 213 48.55 -27.89 -41.69
N ALA A 214 48.65 -26.66 -41.16
CA ALA A 214 49.81 -26.20 -40.41
C ALA A 214 49.37 -25.49 -39.12
N THR A 215 49.96 -25.89 -37.99
CA THR A 215 49.81 -25.19 -36.70
C THR A 215 51.16 -24.66 -36.26
N PHE A 216 51.16 -23.44 -35.72
CA PHE A 216 52.37 -22.74 -35.30
C PHE A 216 52.30 -22.48 -33.79
N PRO A 217 53.37 -22.76 -33.02
CA PRO A 217 53.45 -22.33 -31.63
C PRO A 217 53.41 -20.80 -31.54
N THR A 218 52.74 -20.29 -30.50
CA THR A 218 52.62 -18.85 -30.25
C THR A 218 53.98 -18.17 -30.24
N GLY A 219 54.12 -17.08 -31.01
CA GLY A 219 55.36 -16.31 -31.12
C GLY A 219 56.45 -16.95 -31.97
N GLN A 220 56.18 -18.03 -32.70
CA GLN A 220 57.14 -18.69 -33.59
C GLN A 220 56.63 -18.79 -35.03
N ALA A 221 57.41 -18.26 -35.98
CA ALA A 221 57.18 -18.48 -37.41
C ALA A 221 58.04 -19.65 -37.89
N LYS A 222 57.43 -20.56 -38.63
CA LYS A 222 58.13 -21.60 -39.39
C LYS A 222 57.88 -21.38 -40.88
N SER A 223 58.95 -21.35 -41.65
CA SER A 223 58.89 -21.25 -43.11
C SER A 223 58.96 -22.63 -43.72
N THR A 224 57.98 -23.02 -44.53
CA THR A 224 58.00 -24.32 -45.21
C THR A 224 58.52 -24.16 -46.63
N TYR A 225 58.03 -23.14 -47.34
CA TYR A 225 58.34 -22.90 -48.74
C TYR A 225 59.50 -21.92 -48.94
N LEU A 226 59.70 -20.95 -48.02
CA LEU A 226 60.88 -20.06 -48.07
C LEU A 226 62.20 -20.83 -47.81
N GLU A 227 62.15 -22.03 -47.24
CA GLU A 227 63.33 -22.84 -46.92
C GLU A 227 63.69 -23.86 -48.01
N MET A 228 62.88 -23.98 -49.08
CA MET A 228 63.08 -24.95 -50.18
C MET A 228 64.09 -24.46 -51.22
N LEU A 229 65.35 -24.26 -50.81
CA LEU A 229 66.42 -23.71 -51.66
C LEU A 229 66.77 -24.61 -52.86
N ASP A 230 66.57 -25.92 -52.74
CA ASP A 230 66.99 -26.93 -53.72
C ASP A 230 65.98 -27.17 -54.86
N LYS A 231 64.73 -26.65 -54.75
CA LYS A 231 63.69 -26.88 -55.76
C LYS A 231 63.71 -25.83 -56.86
N ILE A 232 63.69 -26.28 -58.11
CA ILE A 232 63.69 -25.46 -59.33
C ILE A 232 62.26 -25.12 -59.78
N GLU A 233 61.32 -26.04 -59.58
CA GLU A 233 59.90 -25.89 -59.95
C GLU A 233 59.03 -25.50 -58.74
N PRO A 234 57.93 -24.75 -58.95
CA PRO A 234 57.03 -24.35 -57.88
C PRO A 234 56.36 -25.58 -57.23
N PRO A 235 56.33 -25.66 -55.89
CA PRO A 235 55.68 -26.78 -55.19
C PRO A 235 54.16 -26.69 -55.29
N VAL A 236 53.49 -27.86 -55.32
CA VAL A 236 52.03 -27.95 -55.15
C VAL A 236 51.71 -27.63 -53.69
N VAL A 237 51.03 -26.51 -53.47
CA VAL A 237 50.59 -26.09 -52.13
C VAL A 237 49.32 -26.86 -51.76
N PRO A 238 49.27 -27.57 -50.63
CA PRO A 238 48.05 -28.24 -50.17
C PRO A 238 46.90 -27.25 -49.96
N ASP A 239 45.70 -27.68 -50.31
CA ASP A 239 44.48 -26.95 -49.97
C ASP A 239 44.40 -26.79 -48.45
N GLY A 240 44.19 -25.56 -47.98
CA GLY A 240 44.18 -25.24 -46.54
C GLY A 240 45.50 -24.68 -45.97
N TYR A 241 46.65 -24.81 -46.66
CA TYR A 241 47.92 -24.25 -46.15
C TYR A 241 47.86 -22.72 -46.01
N GLY A 242 47.35 -22.02 -47.04
CA GLY A 242 47.27 -20.57 -47.02
C GLY A 242 46.36 -20.02 -45.92
N ILE A 243 45.20 -20.64 -45.65
CA ILE A 243 44.32 -20.23 -44.53
C ILE A 243 44.97 -20.53 -43.17
N SER A 244 45.76 -21.60 -43.05
CA SER A 244 46.48 -21.95 -41.83
C SER A 244 47.50 -20.87 -41.44
N VAL A 245 48.28 -20.38 -42.41
CA VAL A 245 49.25 -19.30 -42.19
C VAL A 245 48.55 -17.95 -41.98
N ALA A 246 47.50 -17.65 -42.75
CA ALA A 246 46.72 -16.41 -42.57
C ALA A 246 46.05 -16.34 -41.20
N TYR A 247 45.46 -17.44 -40.72
CA TYR A 247 44.92 -17.58 -39.37
C TYR A 247 46.00 -17.31 -38.31
N ALA A 248 47.18 -17.91 -38.45
CA ALA A 248 48.30 -17.66 -37.54
C ALA A 248 48.75 -16.18 -37.54
N CYS A 249 48.83 -15.54 -38.73
CA CYS A 249 49.14 -14.12 -38.84
C CYS A 249 48.15 -13.25 -38.07
N LEU A 250 46.84 -13.51 -38.20
CA LEU A 250 45.79 -12.74 -37.52
C LEU A 250 45.89 -12.88 -35.99
N MET A 251 46.14 -14.09 -35.50
CA MET A 251 46.35 -14.35 -34.06
C MET A 251 47.60 -13.65 -33.53
N GLU A 252 48.70 -13.69 -34.30
CA GLU A 252 49.95 -13.02 -33.94
C GLU A 252 49.86 -11.49 -33.99
N ILE A 253 49.09 -10.91 -34.93
CA ILE A 253 48.81 -9.47 -34.94
C ILE A 253 48.14 -9.06 -33.62
N ILE A 254 47.09 -9.78 -33.20
CA ILE A 254 46.36 -9.45 -31.96
C ILE A 254 47.25 -9.62 -30.74
N ARG A 255 48.08 -10.68 -30.69
CA ARG A 255 49.06 -10.87 -29.62
C ARG A 255 50.11 -9.75 -29.58
N SER A 256 50.65 -9.36 -30.74
CA SER A 256 51.65 -8.29 -30.85
C SER A 256 51.08 -6.93 -30.43
N LEU A 257 49.81 -6.65 -30.78
CA LEU A 257 49.08 -5.48 -30.32
C LEU A 257 48.83 -5.53 -28.81
N GLN A 258 48.47 -6.69 -28.27
CA GLN A 258 48.31 -6.88 -26.82
C GLN A 258 49.60 -6.57 -26.06
N ILE A 259 50.75 -7.09 -26.52
CA ILE A 259 52.05 -6.85 -25.89
C ILE A 259 52.45 -5.37 -25.94
N THR A 260 52.12 -4.68 -27.04
CA THR A 260 52.43 -3.25 -27.21
C THR A 260 51.57 -2.36 -26.33
N ILE A 261 50.25 -2.59 -26.33
CA ILE A 261 49.28 -1.72 -25.65
C ILE A 261 49.21 -2.03 -24.16
N SER A 262 49.34 -3.30 -23.77
CA SER A 262 49.31 -3.77 -22.39
C SER A 262 50.55 -4.64 -22.11
N PRO A 263 51.73 -4.03 -21.93
CA PRO A 263 52.94 -4.78 -21.60
C PRO A 263 52.76 -5.46 -20.24
N GLN A 264 52.91 -6.78 -20.21
CA GLN A 264 52.91 -7.52 -18.94
C GLN A 264 54.04 -6.99 -18.06
N GLN A 265 53.71 -6.54 -16.84
CA GLN A 265 54.72 -6.12 -15.87
C GLN A 265 55.67 -7.30 -15.60
N PRO A 266 56.99 -7.13 -15.72
CA PRO A 266 57.93 -8.14 -15.27
C PRO A 266 57.79 -8.34 -13.76
N PRO A 267 57.99 -9.57 -13.25
CA PRO A 267 58.01 -9.81 -11.80
C PRO A 267 59.22 -9.09 -11.18
N ASP A 268 58.92 -8.14 -10.28
CA ASP A 268 59.76 -7.42 -9.32
C ASP A 268 61.01 -6.64 -9.81
N ASN A 269 61.07 -5.37 -9.36
CA ASN A 269 62.25 -4.51 -9.14
C ASN A 269 62.87 -3.64 -10.26
N GLU A 270 62.09 -2.97 -11.11
CA GLU A 270 62.57 -1.72 -11.73
C GLU A 270 61.51 -0.60 -11.70
N ALA A 271 61.96 0.62 -11.38
CA ALA A 271 61.13 1.81 -11.26
C ALA A 271 60.42 2.15 -12.59
N PRO A 272 59.20 2.74 -12.54
CA PRO A 272 58.44 3.03 -13.75
C PRO A 272 59.17 4.09 -14.60
N VAL A 273 59.61 3.69 -15.80
CA VAL A 273 60.11 4.61 -16.83
C VAL A 273 58.95 5.52 -17.26
N PRO A 274 59.12 6.86 -17.34
CA PRO A 274 58.06 7.76 -17.77
C PRO A 274 57.62 7.43 -19.20
N GLN A 275 56.37 7.02 -19.38
CA GLN A 275 55.75 6.81 -20.69
C GLN A 275 55.73 8.13 -21.47
N LYS A 276 56.42 8.16 -22.61
CA LYS A 276 56.42 9.31 -23.55
C LYS A 276 54.99 9.59 -24.05
N GLN A 277 54.58 10.85 -24.12
CA GLN A 277 53.27 11.30 -24.64
C GLN A 277 52.90 10.74 -26.04
N ASN A 278 53.87 10.37 -26.87
CA ASN A 278 53.65 9.76 -28.20
C ASN A 278 53.09 8.32 -28.15
N SER A 279 53.10 7.62 -27.00
CA SER A 279 52.65 6.23 -26.93
C SER A 279 51.13 6.07 -27.07
N LYS A 280 50.34 7.01 -26.56
CA LYS A 280 48.87 6.92 -26.62
C LYS A 280 48.34 7.13 -28.04
N GLU A 281 48.88 8.11 -28.77
CA GLU A 281 48.49 8.38 -30.16
C GLU A 281 48.84 7.20 -31.07
N LEU A 282 50.03 6.64 -30.92
CA LEU A 282 50.44 5.42 -31.61
C LEU A 282 49.52 4.23 -31.31
N ASN A 283 49.21 4.00 -30.03
CA ASN A 283 48.33 2.90 -29.62
C ASN A 283 46.92 3.04 -30.19
N CYS A 284 46.36 4.25 -30.22
CA CYS A 284 45.08 4.51 -30.86
C CYS A 284 45.14 4.26 -32.37
N GLN A 285 46.22 4.69 -33.03
CA GLN A 285 46.40 4.51 -34.47
C GLN A 285 46.56 3.03 -34.85
N LEU A 286 47.31 2.24 -34.07
CA LEU A 286 47.44 0.80 -34.25
C LEU A 286 46.08 0.08 -34.27
N ILE A 287 45.17 0.46 -33.35
CA ILE A 287 43.81 -0.08 -33.35
C ILE A 287 43.01 0.43 -34.56
N ASN A 288 43.03 1.74 -34.82
CA ASN A 288 42.28 2.34 -35.94
C ASN A 288 42.67 1.77 -37.32
N SER A 289 43.95 1.45 -37.52
CA SER A 289 44.46 0.83 -38.73
C SER A 289 44.08 -0.65 -38.88
N SER A 290 43.95 -1.40 -37.78
CA SER A 290 43.81 -2.86 -37.82
C SER A 290 42.38 -3.38 -37.67
N TRP A 291 41.48 -2.65 -37.00
CA TRP A 291 40.19 -3.22 -36.55
C TRP A 291 39.28 -3.69 -37.70
N CYS A 292 39.23 -2.96 -38.83
CA CYS A 292 38.41 -3.33 -40.00
C CYS A 292 38.84 -4.67 -40.59
N GLY A 293 40.14 -4.83 -40.88
CA GLY A 293 40.67 -6.03 -41.51
C GLY A 293 40.61 -7.24 -40.57
N LEU A 294 40.87 -7.05 -39.27
CA LEU A 294 40.70 -8.09 -38.26
C LEU A 294 39.24 -8.52 -38.13
N LEU A 295 38.30 -7.58 -38.04
CA LEU A 295 36.87 -7.90 -37.96
C LEU A 295 36.38 -8.64 -39.21
N ALA A 296 36.80 -8.18 -40.39
CA ALA A 296 36.48 -8.79 -41.68
C ALA A 296 37.01 -10.24 -41.82
N ALA A 297 38.11 -10.56 -41.14
CA ALA A 297 38.69 -11.91 -41.12
C ALA A 297 38.11 -12.80 -40.02
N LEU A 298 38.06 -12.31 -38.78
CA LEU A 298 37.68 -13.11 -37.61
C LEU A 298 36.20 -13.47 -37.62
N SER A 299 35.30 -12.60 -38.08
CA SER A 299 33.85 -12.89 -38.06
C SER A 299 33.49 -14.11 -38.93
N PRO A 300 33.92 -14.19 -40.21
CA PRO A 300 33.74 -15.41 -41.00
C PRO A 300 34.48 -16.63 -40.45
N LEU A 301 35.64 -16.45 -39.80
CA LEU A 301 36.39 -17.58 -39.21
C LEU A 301 35.65 -18.20 -38.02
N VAL A 302 34.98 -17.40 -37.19
CA VAL A 302 34.07 -17.92 -36.15
C VAL A 302 32.93 -18.69 -36.80
N ASP A 303 32.30 -18.15 -37.85
CA ASP A 303 31.18 -18.82 -38.52
C ASP A 303 31.62 -20.12 -39.22
N ALA A 304 32.84 -20.15 -39.76
CA ALA A 304 33.37 -21.27 -40.52
C ALA A 304 34.00 -22.38 -39.66
N SER A 305 34.43 -22.11 -38.43
CA SER A 305 35.15 -23.11 -37.61
C SER A 305 34.35 -24.40 -37.39
N THR A 306 34.95 -25.57 -37.60
CA THR A 306 34.29 -26.87 -37.32
C THR A 306 34.74 -27.50 -36.02
N ASP A 307 35.84 -27.03 -35.45
CA ASP A 307 36.43 -27.53 -34.21
C ASP A 307 36.21 -26.55 -33.04
N GLU A 308 35.99 -27.10 -31.84
CA GLU A 308 35.71 -26.32 -30.64
C GLU A 308 36.93 -25.50 -30.19
N SER A 309 38.15 -26.04 -30.31
CA SER A 309 39.37 -25.34 -29.88
C SER A 309 39.71 -24.15 -30.78
N ILE A 310 39.48 -24.28 -32.10
CA ILE A 310 39.65 -23.17 -33.05
C ILE A 310 38.64 -22.06 -32.75
N THR A 311 37.38 -22.45 -32.55
CA THR A 311 36.30 -21.51 -32.20
C THR A 311 36.66 -20.72 -30.95
N GLU A 312 37.12 -21.42 -29.90
CA GLU A 312 37.56 -20.79 -28.65
C GLU A 312 38.74 -19.83 -28.86
N ASN A 313 39.74 -20.21 -29.65
CA ASN A 313 40.90 -19.36 -29.93
C ASN A 313 40.52 -18.07 -30.68
N VAL A 314 39.64 -18.16 -31.70
CA VAL A 314 39.15 -16.98 -32.41
C VAL A 314 38.32 -16.09 -31.49
N LEU A 315 37.43 -16.66 -30.67
CA LEU A 315 36.64 -15.91 -29.70
C LEU A 315 37.53 -15.22 -28.66
N LYS A 316 38.54 -15.89 -28.11
CA LYS A 316 39.55 -15.30 -27.21
C LYS A 316 40.28 -14.13 -27.87
N ALA A 317 40.65 -14.27 -29.13
CA ALA A 317 41.30 -13.20 -29.88
C ALA A 317 40.38 -11.98 -30.04
N ILE A 318 39.09 -12.19 -30.34
CA ILE A 318 38.10 -11.11 -30.39
C ILE A 318 37.92 -10.46 -29.00
N GLN A 319 37.86 -11.26 -27.93
CA GLN A 319 37.74 -10.74 -26.56
C GLN A 319 38.95 -9.87 -26.18
N THR A 320 40.16 -10.35 -26.43
CA THR A 320 41.40 -9.60 -26.19
C THR A 320 41.40 -8.30 -26.98
N TYR A 321 41.07 -8.33 -28.28
CA TYR A 321 41.05 -7.13 -29.10
C TYR A 321 39.99 -6.12 -28.63
N THR A 322 38.80 -6.61 -28.23
CA THR A 322 37.74 -5.77 -27.64
C THR A 322 38.20 -5.09 -26.35
N SER A 323 38.93 -5.83 -25.50
CA SER A 323 39.53 -5.32 -24.27
C SER A 323 40.50 -4.17 -24.55
N LEU A 324 41.40 -4.34 -25.53
CA LEU A 324 42.34 -3.30 -25.94
C LEU A 324 41.63 -2.06 -26.47
N CYS A 325 40.57 -2.22 -27.27
CA CYS A 325 39.75 -1.10 -27.75
C CYS A 325 39.11 -0.33 -26.59
N GLY A 326 38.59 -1.04 -25.59
CA GLY A 326 37.96 -0.41 -24.42
C GLY A 326 38.96 0.29 -23.49
N GLN A 327 40.17 -0.23 -23.32
CA GLN A 327 41.24 0.44 -22.55
C GLN A 327 41.69 1.77 -23.17
N LEU A 328 41.55 1.91 -24.49
CA LEU A 328 41.91 3.12 -25.25
C LEU A 328 40.72 4.04 -25.52
N ASP A 329 39.54 3.78 -24.92
CA ASP A 329 38.28 4.50 -25.12
C ASP A 329 37.82 4.58 -26.59
N LEU A 330 38.19 3.59 -27.42
CA LEU A 330 37.78 3.52 -28.82
C LEU A 330 36.46 2.75 -28.95
N HIS A 331 35.34 3.47 -28.84
CA HIS A 331 34.00 2.88 -28.82
C HIS A 331 33.60 2.21 -30.14
N THR A 332 33.87 2.82 -31.30
CA THR A 332 33.48 2.25 -32.61
C THR A 332 34.04 0.84 -32.87
N PRO A 333 35.37 0.60 -32.75
CA PRO A 333 35.91 -0.75 -32.95
C PRO A 333 35.46 -1.71 -31.84
N ARG A 334 35.43 -1.26 -30.58
CA ARG A 334 34.94 -2.06 -29.44
C ARG A 334 33.53 -2.61 -29.72
N ASP A 335 32.60 -1.74 -30.08
CA ASP A 335 31.19 -2.07 -30.29
C ASP A 335 31.00 -2.97 -31.52
N ALA A 336 31.84 -2.81 -32.55
CA ALA A 336 31.83 -3.67 -33.73
C ALA A 336 32.23 -5.12 -33.40
N PHE A 337 33.26 -5.32 -32.57
CA PHE A 337 33.67 -6.66 -32.13
C PHE A 337 32.69 -7.28 -31.12
N ILE A 338 32.10 -6.48 -30.22
CA ILE A 338 30.99 -6.95 -29.36
C ILE A 338 29.82 -7.41 -30.22
N THR A 339 29.48 -6.65 -31.27
CA THR A 339 28.43 -7.01 -32.23
C THR A 339 28.74 -8.32 -32.94
N ALA A 340 30.01 -8.57 -33.31
CA ALA A 340 30.42 -9.83 -33.93
C ALA A 340 30.22 -11.03 -33.00
N ILE A 341 30.62 -10.95 -31.72
CA ILE A 341 30.37 -12.01 -30.73
C ILE A 341 28.86 -12.20 -30.48
N CYS A 342 28.09 -11.11 -30.41
CA CYS A 342 26.64 -11.19 -30.23
C CYS A 342 25.96 -11.88 -31.42
N LYS A 343 26.38 -11.58 -32.66
CA LYS A 343 25.90 -12.23 -33.87
C LYS A 343 26.28 -13.72 -33.91
N SER A 344 27.49 -14.10 -33.52
CA SER A 344 27.92 -15.51 -33.50
C SER A 344 27.24 -16.32 -32.39
N SER A 345 26.75 -15.66 -31.35
CA SER A 345 26.00 -16.29 -30.26
C SER A 345 24.58 -16.71 -30.67
N LEU A 346 24.03 -16.13 -31.74
CA LEU A 346 22.68 -16.45 -32.24
C LEU A 346 22.75 -17.07 -33.65
N PRO A 347 21.75 -17.85 -34.08
CA PRO A 347 21.70 -18.34 -35.46
C PRO A 347 21.58 -17.19 -36.48
N PRO A 348 22.22 -17.24 -37.66
CA PRO A 348 22.37 -16.07 -38.55
C PRO A 348 21.06 -15.36 -38.92
N HIS A 349 20.03 -16.10 -39.34
CA HIS A 349 18.73 -15.52 -39.70
C HIS A 349 18.01 -14.87 -38.51
N TYR A 350 18.17 -15.46 -37.32
CA TYR A 350 17.59 -14.95 -36.09
C TYR A 350 18.36 -13.71 -35.58
N ALA A 351 19.70 -13.76 -35.62
CA ALA A 351 20.57 -12.66 -35.25
C ALA A 351 20.31 -11.39 -36.09
N LEU A 352 20.09 -11.53 -37.39
CA LEU A 352 19.74 -10.41 -38.28
C LEU A 352 18.41 -9.75 -37.91
N THR A 353 17.44 -10.54 -37.43
CA THR A 353 16.11 -10.03 -37.04
C THR A 353 16.17 -9.29 -35.70
N VAL A 354 17.00 -9.76 -34.77
CA VAL A 354 17.08 -9.27 -33.39
C VAL A 354 18.08 -8.11 -33.24
N LEU A 355 19.25 -8.16 -33.90
CA LEU A 355 20.37 -7.25 -33.62
C LEU A 355 20.49 -6.08 -34.63
N ASN A 356 19.88 -6.16 -35.82
CA ASN A 356 19.94 -5.06 -36.79
C ASN A 356 19.09 -3.85 -36.38
N THR A 357 18.08 -4.03 -35.53
CA THR A 357 17.28 -2.92 -34.98
C THR A 357 18.01 -2.13 -33.89
N VAL A 358 18.99 -2.76 -33.23
CA VAL A 358 19.78 -2.17 -32.13
C VAL A 358 20.98 -1.36 -32.67
N THR A 359 21.39 -1.60 -33.92
CA THR A 359 22.69 -1.15 -34.48
C THR A 359 22.58 0.00 -35.50
N SER A 360 21.46 0.72 -35.57
CA SER A 360 21.18 1.81 -36.53
C SER A 360 22.20 2.97 -36.58
N GLY A 361 23.25 2.96 -35.75
CA GLY A 361 24.34 3.95 -35.75
C GLY A 361 25.64 3.52 -36.44
N VAL A 362 25.80 2.26 -36.87
CA VAL A 362 27.06 1.79 -37.49
C VAL A 362 26.85 1.53 -38.99
N ASN A 363 26.93 2.61 -39.78
CA ASN A 363 27.02 2.51 -41.24
C ASN A 363 28.37 1.89 -41.62
N LEU A 364 28.42 0.56 -41.72
CA LEU A 364 29.44 -0.13 -42.51
C LEU A 364 29.26 0.34 -43.96
N ARG A 365 30.18 1.19 -44.44
CA ARG A 365 30.24 1.65 -45.84
C ARG A 365 30.35 0.43 -46.79
N GLN A 366 29.22 -0.14 -47.19
CA GLN A 366 29.12 -0.86 -48.45
C GLN A 366 28.96 0.20 -49.54
N GLY A 367 29.91 0.23 -50.47
CA GLY A 367 29.94 1.20 -51.55
C GLY A 367 28.63 1.20 -52.34
N HIS A 368 28.14 2.42 -52.61
CA HIS A 368 27.08 2.69 -53.57
C HIS A 368 27.32 1.93 -54.89
N ARG A 369 26.34 1.13 -55.28
CA ARG A 369 25.98 0.99 -56.69
C ARG A 369 24.49 1.29 -56.82
N ASP A 370 24.20 2.12 -57.80
CA ASP A 370 22.94 2.81 -58.04
C ASP A 370 21.71 1.91 -58.12
N SER A 371 20.59 2.51 -57.73
CA SER A 371 19.24 2.00 -57.83
C SER A 371 18.82 1.69 -59.26
N GLN A 372 18.23 0.51 -59.46
CA GLN A 372 16.96 0.28 -60.15
C GLN A 372 16.76 -1.23 -60.26
N ASP A 373 15.94 -1.80 -59.39
CA ASP A 373 14.87 -2.73 -59.79
C ASP A 373 14.11 -3.21 -58.54
N MET A 374 12.86 -2.78 -58.47
CA MET A 374 11.89 -3.16 -57.45
C MET A 374 10.87 -4.07 -58.10
N SER A 375 11.06 -5.39 -58.01
CA SER A 375 10.00 -6.40 -58.04
C SER A 375 10.56 -7.82 -58.06
N SER A 376 10.76 -8.44 -56.89
CA SER A 376 10.47 -9.85 -56.58
C SER A 376 11.12 -10.25 -55.24
N PRO A 377 10.42 -10.96 -54.33
CA PRO A 377 11.06 -11.55 -53.17
C PRO A 377 11.84 -12.78 -53.66
N ILE A 378 13.12 -12.60 -54.00
CA ILE A 378 14.02 -13.72 -54.24
C ILE A 378 14.22 -14.40 -52.89
N VAL A 379 13.49 -15.48 -52.67
CA VAL A 379 13.81 -16.51 -51.67
C VAL A 379 15.17 -17.07 -52.08
N VAL A 380 16.25 -16.51 -51.51
CA VAL A 380 17.58 -17.13 -51.58
C VAL A 380 17.54 -18.31 -50.63
N GLN A 381 17.29 -19.50 -51.20
CA GLN A 381 17.47 -20.80 -50.55
C GLN A 381 18.93 -20.94 -50.12
N TYR A 382 19.26 -20.47 -48.92
CA TYR A 382 20.43 -20.96 -48.18
C TYR A 382 20.13 -22.41 -47.80
N GLY A 383 21.04 -23.33 -48.11
CA GLY A 383 20.86 -24.76 -47.86
C GLY A 383 20.53 -25.06 -46.39
N GLU A 384 19.27 -25.41 -46.13
CA GLU A 384 18.74 -25.82 -44.82
C GLU A 384 19.29 -27.19 -44.34
N SER A 385 20.11 -27.88 -45.14
CA SER A 385 20.49 -29.28 -44.90
C SER A 385 21.69 -29.49 -43.98
N ASP A 386 22.62 -28.54 -43.86
CA ASP A 386 23.95 -28.83 -43.26
C ASP A 386 24.04 -28.66 -41.74
N PHE A 387 23.10 -27.95 -41.09
CA PHE A 387 23.20 -27.63 -39.65
C PHE A 387 22.39 -28.55 -38.74
N ARG A 388 21.46 -29.37 -39.25
CA ARG A 388 20.54 -30.18 -38.42
C ARG A 388 21.24 -31.17 -37.50
N GLN A 389 22.45 -31.62 -37.83
CA GLN A 389 23.21 -32.59 -37.03
C GLN A 389 24.06 -31.96 -35.91
N GLN A 390 24.25 -30.64 -35.91
CA GLN A 390 25.04 -29.90 -34.90
C GLN A 390 24.15 -29.14 -33.91
N VAL A 391 22.83 -29.35 -33.96
CA VAL A 391 21.87 -28.70 -33.09
C VAL A 391 21.91 -29.32 -31.70
N VAL A 392 22.17 -28.49 -30.71
CA VAL A 392 22.28 -28.89 -29.29
C VAL A 392 21.11 -28.40 -28.45
N ALA A 393 20.39 -27.38 -28.90
CA ALA A 393 19.15 -26.92 -28.26
C ALA A 393 18.19 -26.35 -29.31
N VAL A 394 16.90 -26.58 -29.14
CA VAL A 394 15.82 -26.03 -29.95
C VAL A 394 14.85 -25.34 -29.02
N GLY A 395 14.58 -24.05 -29.23
CA GLY A 395 13.65 -23.29 -28.42
C GLY A 395 12.73 -22.41 -29.26
N THR A 396 11.78 -21.77 -28.60
CA THR A 396 10.89 -20.81 -29.26
C THR A 396 11.58 -19.45 -29.40
N PRO A 397 11.36 -18.73 -30.51
CA PRO A 397 11.86 -17.36 -30.64
C PRO A 397 11.17 -16.45 -29.62
N LEU A 398 11.93 -15.53 -29.02
CA LEU A 398 11.36 -14.49 -28.16
C LEU A 398 10.62 -13.49 -29.05
N PRO A 399 9.35 -13.15 -28.76
CA PRO A 399 8.64 -12.12 -29.50
C PRO A 399 9.38 -10.78 -29.44
N THR A 400 9.51 -10.11 -30.57
CA THR A 400 10.16 -8.79 -30.69
C THR A 400 9.24 -7.81 -31.41
N SER A 401 9.45 -6.51 -31.16
CA SER A 401 8.63 -5.43 -31.76
C SER A 401 8.86 -5.29 -33.26
N SER A 402 9.99 -5.78 -33.76
CA SER A 402 10.37 -5.80 -35.18
C SER A 402 9.58 -6.81 -36.02
N VAL A 403 8.84 -7.73 -35.39
CA VAL A 403 8.11 -8.79 -36.07
C VAL A 403 6.60 -8.55 -35.93
N PRO A 404 5.86 -8.34 -37.06
CA PRO A 404 4.42 -8.09 -37.04
C PRO A 404 3.62 -9.17 -36.30
N ALA A 405 2.47 -8.77 -35.75
CA ALA A 405 1.55 -9.71 -35.12
C ALA A 405 0.99 -10.72 -36.12
N GLY A 406 1.19 -12.01 -35.83
CA GLY A 406 0.68 -13.14 -36.64
C GLY A 406 1.73 -13.88 -37.47
N THR A 407 2.97 -13.39 -37.57
CA THR A 407 4.04 -14.11 -38.27
C THR A 407 4.64 -15.18 -37.36
N GLN A 408 4.32 -16.46 -37.59
CA GLN A 408 4.93 -17.56 -36.85
C GLN A 408 6.39 -17.72 -37.28
N GLN A 409 7.32 -17.29 -36.43
CA GLN A 409 8.72 -17.64 -36.57
C GLN A 409 8.91 -19.11 -36.17
N GLY A 410 9.57 -19.89 -37.03
CA GLY A 410 9.91 -21.28 -36.75
C GLY A 410 10.81 -21.44 -35.52
N PRO A 411 10.99 -22.68 -35.02
CA PRO A 411 11.82 -22.94 -33.85
C PRO A 411 13.27 -22.52 -34.10
N VAL A 412 13.90 -21.93 -33.08
CA VAL A 412 15.29 -21.47 -33.14
C VAL A 412 16.20 -22.60 -32.69
N MET A 413 17.14 -22.99 -33.55
CA MET A 413 18.08 -24.09 -33.32
C MET A 413 19.47 -23.53 -32.97
N LEU A 414 19.96 -23.81 -31.76
CA LEU A 414 21.31 -23.46 -31.30
C LEU A 414 22.28 -24.60 -31.53
N THR A 415 23.51 -24.25 -31.89
CA THR A 415 24.65 -25.17 -32.07
C THR A 415 25.64 -25.09 -30.90
N SER A 416 26.58 -26.05 -30.77
CA SER A 416 27.66 -25.99 -29.74
C SER A 416 28.44 -24.67 -29.83
N LYS A 417 28.70 -24.21 -31.06
CA LYS A 417 29.36 -22.92 -31.36
C LYS A 417 28.61 -21.72 -30.78
N ASN A 418 27.29 -21.71 -30.85
CA ASN A 418 26.49 -20.62 -30.29
C ASN A 418 26.64 -20.56 -28.76
N LEU A 419 26.69 -21.72 -28.08
CA LEU A 419 26.92 -21.78 -26.63
C LEU A 419 28.35 -21.39 -26.24
N GLN A 420 29.36 -21.75 -27.04
CA GLN A 420 30.73 -21.28 -26.84
C GLN A 420 30.85 -19.77 -27.02
N SER A 421 30.18 -19.21 -28.03
CA SER A 421 30.08 -17.76 -28.22
C SER A 421 29.37 -17.07 -27.05
N MET A 422 28.30 -17.66 -26.51
CA MET A 422 27.65 -17.18 -25.29
C MET A 422 28.59 -17.18 -24.08
N ARG A 423 29.40 -18.23 -23.89
CA ARG A 423 30.42 -18.28 -22.81
C ARG A 423 31.46 -17.18 -22.98
N ALA A 424 31.94 -16.96 -24.20
CA ALA A 424 32.87 -15.88 -24.51
C ALA A 424 32.22 -14.51 -24.27
N LEU A 425 30.95 -14.32 -24.64
CA LEU A 425 30.21 -13.09 -24.37
C LEU A 425 30.07 -12.82 -22.87
N LEU A 426 29.69 -13.83 -22.08
CA LEU A 426 29.59 -13.73 -20.62
C LEU A 426 30.94 -13.42 -19.97
N SER A 427 32.01 -14.10 -20.42
CA SER A 427 33.36 -13.84 -19.92
C SER A 427 33.86 -12.44 -20.30
N LEU A 428 33.54 -11.95 -21.50
CA LEU A 428 33.86 -10.60 -21.94
C LEU A 428 33.16 -9.57 -21.04
N ALA A 429 31.85 -9.73 -20.85
CA ALA A 429 31.07 -8.82 -20.03
C ALA A 429 31.49 -8.83 -18.56
N HIS A 430 31.89 -9.98 -18.03
CA HIS A 430 32.39 -10.12 -16.66
C HIS A 430 33.75 -9.43 -16.47
N CYS A 431 34.73 -9.69 -17.35
CA CYS A 431 36.07 -9.12 -17.21
C CYS A 431 36.16 -7.64 -17.59
N HIS A 432 35.27 -7.17 -18.47
CA HIS A 432 35.34 -5.85 -19.09
C HIS A 432 34.05 -5.04 -18.96
N GLY A 433 33.23 -5.34 -17.96
CA GLY A 433 31.95 -4.65 -17.72
C GLY A 433 32.07 -3.13 -17.53
N SER A 434 33.19 -2.65 -16.98
CA SER A 434 33.47 -1.23 -16.78
C SER A 434 33.62 -0.44 -18.08
N ILE A 435 34.06 -1.11 -19.15
CA ILE A 435 34.38 -0.47 -20.44
C ILE A 435 33.31 -0.73 -21.52
N LEU A 436 32.17 -1.36 -21.20
CA LEU A 436 31.12 -1.65 -22.18
C LEU A 436 30.28 -0.43 -22.55
N GLY A 437 30.00 0.49 -21.61
CA GLY A 437 29.16 1.66 -21.85
C GLY A 437 27.79 1.31 -22.45
N THR A 438 27.41 1.95 -23.56
CA THR A 438 26.14 1.70 -24.26
C THR A 438 25.99 0.29 -24.84
N SER A 439 27.09 -0.43 -25.03
CA SER A 439 27.06 -1.81 -25.53
C SER A 439 26.49 -2.82 -24.54
N TRP A 440 26.30 -2.44 -23.27
CA TRP A 440 25.55 -3.24 -22.30
C TRP A 440 24.18 -3.64 -22.83
N HIS A 441 23.47 -2.75 -23.53
CA HIS A 441 22.16 -3.05 -24.08
C HIS A 441 22.22 -4.18 -25.12
N LEU A 442 23.17 -4.12 -26.06
CA LEU A 442 23.36 -5.17 -27.07
C LEU A 442 23.71 -6.54 -26.46
N VAL A 443 24.61 -6.53 -25.46
CA VAL A 443 25.01 -7.74 -24.73
C VAL A 443 23.80 -8.34 -23.99
N LEU A 444 23.06 -7.53 -23.24
CA LEU A 444 21.90 -7.98 -22.46
C LEU A 444 20.74 -8.44 -23.34
N THR A 445 20.48 -7.79 -24.47
CA THR A 445 19.51 -8.26 -25.47
C THR A 445 19.90 -9.64 -25.96
N THR A 446 21.16 -9.84 -26.34
CA THR A 446 21.65 -11.15 -26.80
C THR A 446 21.48 -12.23 -25.72
N LEU A 447 21.86 -11.93 -24.48
CA LEU A 447 21.70 -12.83 -23.34
C LEU A 447 20.23 -13.14 -23.04
N GLN A 448 19.33 -12.16 -23.12
CA GLN A 448 17.89 -12.36 -22.94
C GLN A 448 17.33 -13.39 -23.93
N HIS A 449 17.68 -13.24 -25.22
CA HIS A 449 17.23 -14.16 -26.25
C HIS A 449 17.79 -15.58 -26.04
N LEU A 450 19.07 -15.70 -25.64
CA LEU A 450 19.70 -17.00 -25.36
C LEU A 450 19.07 -17.69 -24.16
N VAL A 451 18.90 -16.98 -23.05
CA VAL A 451 18.25 -17.46 -21.83
C VAL A 451 16.83 -17.94 -22.12
N TRP A 452 16.08 -17.20 -22.96
CA TRP A 452 14.74 -17.57 -23.39
C TRP A 452 14.73 -18.87 -24.19
N ILE A 453 15.60 -18.99 -25.22
CA ILE A 453 15.71 -20.20 -26.06
C ILE A 453 16.10 -21.42 -25.22
N LEU A 454 16.96 -21.23 -24.21
CA LEU A 454 17.39 -22.28 -23.28
C LEU A 454 16.35 -22.61 -22.20
N GLY A 455 15.20 -21.93 -22.15
CA GLY A 455 14.13 -22.22 -21.20
C GLY A 455 14.48 -21.87 -19.74
N LEU A 456 15.43 -20.97 -19.52
CA LEU A 456 15.81 -20.50 -18.19
C LEU A 456 14.78 -19.47 -17.69
N LYS A 457 14.12 -19.78 -16.57
CA LYS A 457 13.09 -18.92 -15.98
C LYS A 457 13.61 -18.19 -14.74
N PRO A 458 13.20 -16.94 -14.51
CA PRO A 458 13.49 -16.23 -13.27
C PRO A 458 12.95 -16.96 -12.03
N SER A 459 13.72 -16.91 -10.94
CA SER A 459 13.38 -17.44 -9.63
C SER A 459 13.53 -16.37 -8.54
N THR A 460 12.99 -16.61 -7.34
CA THR A 460 13.04 -15.68 -6.21
C THR A 460 14.46 -15.19 -5.97
N GLY A 461 14.63 -13.86 -5.85
CA GLY A 461 15.94 -13.20 -5.71
C GLY A 461 16.64 -12.87 -7.05
N GLY A 462 16.01 -13.10 -8.20
CA GLY A 462 16.52 -12.65 -9.51
C GLY A 462 17.44 -13.65 -10.24
N SER A 463 17.81 -14.75 -9.58
CA SER A 463 18.58 -15.84 -10.21
C SER A 463 17.75 -16.60 -11.25
N LEU A 464 18.39 -17.12 -12.30
CA LEU A 464 17.71 -17.87 -13.36
C LEU A 464 17.96 -19.37 -13.20
N LYS A 465 16.88 -20.15 -13.17
CA LYS A 465 16.95 -21.61 -13.01
C LYS A 465 16.30 -22.31 -14.21
N ALA A 466 16.85 -23.46 -14.58
CA ALA A 466 16.16 -24.35 -15.52
C ALA A 466 14.86 -24.85 -14.87
N GLY A 467 13.75 -24.77 -15.61
CA GLY A 467 12.48 -25.33 -15.13
C GLY A 467 12.62 -26.81 -14.83
N ARG A 468 12.18 -27.26 -13.64
CA ARG A 468 12.08 -28.69 -13.33
C ARG A 468 11.01 -29.30 -14.23
N SER A 469 11.43 -30.04 -15.26
CA SER A 469 10.64 -31.03 -16.05
C SER A 469 9.11 -30.97 -15.88
N SER A 470 8.51 -29.80 -16.15
CA SER A 470 7.08 -29.64 -16.31
C SER A 470 6.82 -29.55 -17.80
N THR A 471 5.69 -30.07 -18.22
CA THR A 471 5.21 -30.17 -19.61
C THR A 471 5.13 -28.83 -20.38
N ASP A 472 5.50 -27.71 -19.74
CA ASP A 472 5.37 -26.34 -20.26
C ASP A 472 6.68 -25.75 -20.83
N THR A 473 7.74 -26.55 -20.93
CA THR A 473 9.02 -26.06 -21.49
C THR A 473 9.08 -26.39 -22.97
N ASN A 474 8.79 -25.43 -23.84
CA ASN A 474 8.84 -25.58 -25.30
C ASN A 474 10.28 -25.70 -25.88
N ALA A 475 11.27 -26.02 -25.04
CA ALA A 475 12.67 -26.15 -25.42
C ALA A 475 13.11 -27.62 -25.36
N VAL A 476 13.65 -28.13 -26.47
CA VAL A 476 14.24 -29.47 -26.60
C VAL A 476 15.75 -29.32 -26.54
N ILE A 477 16.39 -29.86 -25.50
CA ILE A 477 17.81 -29.66 -25.21
C ILE A 477 18.51 -31.02 -25.12
N THR A 478 19.71 -31.16 -25.69
CA THR A 478 20.49 -32.41 -25.59
C THR A 478 21.02 -32.66 -24.19
N THR A 479 21.30 -33.93 -23.85
CA THR A 479 21.84 -34.33 -22.54
C THR A 479 23.15 -33.62 -22.19
N SER A 480 24.00 -33.33 -23.18
CA SER A 480 25.25 -32.56 -22.99
C SER A 480 24.98 -31.13 -22.54
N VAL A 481 24.02 -30.45 -23.15
CA VAL A 481 23.66 -29.07 -22.78
C VAL A 481 22.94 -29.03 -21.43
N MET A 482 22.19 -30.06 -21.06
CA MET A 482 21.60 -30.16 -19.72
C MET A 482 22.66 -30.15 -18.59
N ALA A 483 23.85 -30.74 -18.83
CA ALA A 483 24.97 -30.67 -17.89
C ALA A 483 25.64 -29.28 -17.86
N ASP A 484 25.60 -28.56 -18.98
CA ASP A 484 26.21 -27.23 -19.13
C ASP A 484 25.32 -26.07 -18.67
N LEU A 485 23.99 -26.26 -18.62
CA LEU A 485 23.02 -25.24 -18.21
C LEU A 485 23.29 -24.66 -16.81
N PRO A 486 23.59 -25.47 -15.77
CA PRO A 486 23.99 -24.95 -14.47
C PRO A 486 25.22 -24.05 -14.55
N VAL A 487 26.24 -24.44 -15.33
CA VAL A 487 27.48 -23.65 -15.50
C VAL A 487 27.17 -22.30 -16.14
N LEU A 488 26.34 -22.27 -17.19
CA LEU A 488 25.90 -21.03 -17.85
C LEU A 488 25.07 -20.14 -16.92
N SER A 489 24.16 -20.71 -16.13
CA SER A 489 23.40 -19.98 -15.10
C SER A 489 24.33 -19.39 -14.05
N THR A 490 25.32 -20.14 -13.56
CA THR A 490 26.32 -19.63 -12.59
C THR A 490 27.22 -18.55 -13.20
N MET A 491 27.61 -18.66 -14.48
CA MET A 491 28.35 -17.60 -15.17
C MET A 491 27.51 -16.32 -15.29
N LEU A 492 26.22 -16.45 -15.57
CA LEU A 492 25.30 -15.32 -15.65
C LEU A 492 25.07 -14.67 -14.30
N SER A 493 24.87 -15.42 -13.21
CA SER A 493 24.78 -14.82 -11.86
C SER A 493 26.10 -14.16 -11.46
N ARG A 494 27.26 -14.79 -11.74
CA ARG A 494 28.58 -14.17 -11.52
C ARG A 494 28.75 -12.83 -12.25
N LEU A 495 28.20 -12.69 -13.46
CA LEU A 495 28.21 -11.41 -14.19
C LEU A 495 27.53 -10.30 -13.37
N PHE A 496 26.34 -10.53 -12.84
CA PHE A 496 25.64 -9.53 -12.03
C PHE A 496 26.23 -9.39 -10.62
N GLU A 497 26.80 -10.45 -10.03
CA GLU A 497 27.59 -10.36 -8.79
C GLU A 497 28.85 -9.51 -8.97
N SER A 498 29.48 -9.54 -10.15
CA SER A 498 30.64 -8.72 -10.45
C SER A 498 30.31 -7.21 -10.55
N SER A 499 29.03 -6.85 -10.64
CA SER A 499 28.60 -5.45 -10.69
C SER A 499 28.99 -4.65 -9.45
N GLN A 500 29.23 -5.30 -8.30
CA GLN A 500 29.75 -4.65 -7.08
C GLN A 500 31.13 -3.99 -7.29
N TYR A 501 31.90 -4.46 -8.27
CA TYR A 501 33.23 -3.94 -8.59
C TYR A 501 33.19 -2.87 -9.69
N LEU A 502 32.02 -2.57 -10.27
CA LEU A 502 31.85 -1.49 -11.24
C LEU A 502 31.84 -0.14 -10.52
N ASP A 503 32.32 0.90 -11.19
CA ASP A 503 32.19 2.27 -10.72
C ASP A 503 30.74 2.80 -10.89
N ASP A 504 30.49 4.04 -10.47
CA ASP A 504 29.15 4.65 -10.57
C ASP A 504 28.66 4.85 -11.99
N VAL A 505 29.56 5.20 -12.91
CA VAL A 505 29.21 5.42 -14.31
C VAL A 505 28.91 4.11 -15.02
N ALA A 506 29.74 3.08 -14.87
CA ALA A 506 29.49 1.79 -15.52
C ALA A 506 28.27 1.07 -14.94
N LEU A 507 28.03 1.16 -13.62
CA LEU A 507 26.80 0.61 -13.04
C LEU A 507 25.57 1.33 -13.60
N HIS A 508 25.62 2.65 -13.76
CA HIS A 508 24.51 3.41 -14.35
C HIS A 508 24.23 2.96 -15.79
N HIS A 509 25.27 2.71 -16.61
CA HIS A 509 25.08 2.14 -17.94
C HIS A 509 24.44 0.75 -17.92
N LEU A 510 24.83 -0.12 -16.97
CA LEU A 510 24.23 -1.44 -16.79
C LEU A 510 22.74 -1.34 -16.39
N ILE A 511 22.41 -0.52 -15.40
CA ILE A 511 21.02 -0.31 -14.95
C ILE A 511 20.17 0.29 -16.07
N ASN A 512 20.66 1.32 -16.76
CA ASN A 512 19.93 1.95 -17.86
C ASN A 512 19.68 0.96 -19.01
N ALA A 513 20.66 0.13 -19.34
CA ALA A 513 20.49 -0.92 -20.36
C ALA A 513 19.44 -1.96 -19.96
N LEU A 514 19.37 -2.35 -18.67
CA LEU A 514 18.33 -3.23 -18.14
C LEU A 514 16.94 -2.57 -18.13
N CYS A 515 16.83 -1.30 -17.72
CA CYS A 515 15.57 -0.54 -17.76
C CYS A 515 15.06 -0.45 -19.19
N LYS A 516 15.92 -0.11 -20.16
CA LYS A 516 15.56 -0.06 -21.59
C LYS A 516 15.06 -1.43 -22.09
N LEU A 517 15.76 -2.51 -21.75
CA LEU A 517 15.35 -3.87 -22.13
C LEU A 517 14.01 -4.27 -21.50
N SER A 518 13.77 -3.87 -20.26
CA SER A 518 12.48 -4.07 -19.60
C SER A 518 11.36 -3.24 -20.23
N GLN A 519 11.65 -2.02 -20.70
CA GLN A 519 10.67 -1.18 -21.40
C GLN A 519 10.23 -1.84 -22.71
N GLU A 520 11.18 -2.36 -23.48
CA GLU A 520 10.90 -3.13 -24.71
C GLU A 520 10.02 -4.37 -24.41
N ALA A 521 10.26 -5.06 -23.29
CA ALA A 521 9.41 -6.16 -22.85
C ALA A 521 8.00 -5.71 -22.41
N MET A 522 7.87 -4.54 -21.78
CA MET A 522 6.57 -3.93 -21.42
C MET A 522 5.77 -3.57 -22.67
N GLU A 523 6.39 -2.93 -23.67
CA GLU A 523 5.77 -2.61 -24.95
C GLU A 523 5.16 -3.84 -25.63
N LEU A 524 5.85 -4.98 -25.58
CA LEU A 524 5.35 -6.25 -26.08
C LEU A 524 4.17 -6.79 -25.26
N ALA A 525 4.22 -6.64 -23.94
CA ALA A 525 3.18 -7.10 -23.02
C ALA A 525 1.83 -6.38 -23.22
N TYR A 526 1.81 -5.13 -23.72
CA TYR A 526 0.57 -4.43 -24.09
C TYR A 526 -0.21 -5.16 -25.20
N SER A 527 0.48 -5.91 -26.05
CA SER A 527 -0.14 -6.73 -27.10
C SER A 527 -0.60 -8.12 -26.63
N ASN A 528 -0.67 -8.35 -25.31
CA ASN A 528 -0.98 -9.65 -24.67
C ASN A 528 -0.07 -10.82 -25.10
N ARG A 529 1.14 -10.51 -25.58
CA ARG A 529 2.20 -11.50 -25.80
C ARG A 529 2.93 -11.77 -24.49
N GLU A 530 3.45 -12.98 -24.33
CA GLU A 530 4.28 -13.34 -23.18
C GLU A 530 5.57 -12.49 -23.17
N PRO A 531 5.78 -11.61 -22.17
CA PRO A 531 6.97 -10.78 -22.12
C PRO A 531 8.13 -11.51 -21.46
N SER A 532 9.36 -11.12 -21.83
CA SER A 532 10.55 -11.57 -21.12
C SER A 532 10.66 -10.87 -19.76
N LEU A 533 10.77 -11.66 -18.70
CA LEU A 533 10.98 -11.19 -17.33
C LEU A 533 12.47 -11.08 -16.95
N PHE A 534 13.37 -11.33 -17.91
CA PHE A 534 14.82 -11.33 -17.71
C PHE A 534 15.32 -10.00 -17.13
N ALA A 535 14.94 -8.88 -17.74
CA ALA A 535 15.43 -7.57 -17.32
C ALA A 535 15.02 -7.20 -15.90
N VAL A 536 13.75 -7.43 -15.53
CA VAL A 536 13.23 -7.18 -14.18
C VAL A 536 13.94 -8.05 -13.13
N ALA A 537 14.15 -9.34 -13.43
CA ALA A 537 14.88 -10.25 -12.55
C ALA A 537 16.34 -9.83 -12.35
N LYS A 538 17.01 -9.33 -13.40
CA LYS A 538 18.39 -8.87 -13.33
C LYS A 538 18.55 -7.49 -12.71
N LEU A 539 17.54 -6.62 -12.79
CA LEU A 539 17.47 -5.40 -11.99
C LEU A 539 17.44 -5.73 -10.49
N LEU A 540 16.60 -6.70 -10.09
CA LEU A 540 16.56 -7.20 -8.71
C LEU A 540 17.94 -7.72 -8.25
N GLU A 541 18.56 -8.63 -9.01
CA GLU A 541 19.88 -9.19 -8.66
C GLU A 541 20.96 -8.09 -8.58
N THR A 542 20.98 -7.15 -9.53
CA THR A 542 21.91 -6.01 -9.54
C THR A 542 21.72 -5.12 -8.31
N GLY A 543 20.47 -4.84 -7.91
CA GLY A 543 20.16 -4.07 -6.72
C GLY A 543 20.61 -4.75 -5.42
N LEU A 544 20.42 -6.07 -5.32
CA LEU A 544 20.84 -6.87 -4.15
C LEU A 544 22.36 -6.89 -3.96
N VAL A 545 23.12 -6.96 -5.04
CA VAL A 545 24.58 -7.01 -5.00
C VAL A 545 25.19 -5.65 -4.63
N ASN A 546 24.53 -4.54 -4.97
CA ASN A 546 25.06 -3.18 -4.79
C ASN A 546 24.48 -2.43 -3.57
N MET A 547 24.02 -3.16 -2.54
CA MET A 547 23.40 -2.56 -1.34
C MET A 547 24.31 -1.59 -0.57
N SER A 548 25.64 -1.70 -0.70
CA SER A 548 26.61 -0.79 -0.08
C SER A 548 26.53 0.66 -0.59
N ARG A 549 25.96 0.88 -1.77
CA ARG A 549 25.89 2.15 -2.51
C ARG A 549 24.46 2.49 -2.92
N ILE A 550 23.51 2.10 -2.06
CA ILE A 550 22.08 2.16 -2.32
C ILE A 550 21.60 3.56 -2.74
N GLU A 551 22.13 4.64 -2.16
CA GLU A 551 21.69 6.01 -2.45
C GLU A 551 21.88 6.41 -3.92
N VAL A 552 22.85 5.83 -4.63
CA VAL A 552 23.14 6.12 -6.04
C VAL A 552 22.17 5.38 -6.97
N LEU A 553 21.90 4.11 -6.70
CA LEU A 553 21.17 3.22 -7.61
C LEU A 553 19.67 3.11 -7.31
N TRP A 554 19.23 3.43 -6.08
CA TRP A 554 17.89 3.11 -5.61
C TRP A 554 16.82 3.76 -6.47
N ARG A 555 16.88 5.09 -6.68
CA ARG A 555 15.86 5.83 -7.43
C ARG A 555 15.72 5.36 -8.89
N PRO A 556 16.80 5.29 -9.71
CA PRO A 556 16.67 4.77 -11.08
C PRO A 556 16.05 3.38 -11.15
N LEU A 557 16.42 2.51 -10.20
CA LEU A 557 15.94 1.14 -10.14
C LEU A 557 14.47 1.06 -9.71
N THR A 558 14.10 1.71 -8.61
CA THR A 558 12.75 1.61 -8.05
C THR A 558 11.72 2.35 -8.89
N ASN A 559 12.08 3.47 -9.51
CA ASN A 559 11.18 4.20 -10.41
C ASN A 559 10.78 3.33 -11.60
N HIS A 560 11.75 2.67 -12.22
CA HIS A 560 11.47 1.73 -13.32
C HIS A 560 10.60 0.55 -12.87
N LEU A 561 10.91 -0.06 -11.72
CA LEU A 561 10.07 -1.15 -11.19
C LEU A 561 8.65 -0.70 -10.82
N LEU A 562 8.46 0.54 -10.38
CA LEU A 562 7.15 1.12 -10.12
C LEU A 562 6.35 1.26 -11.43
N GLU A 563 6.98 1.68 -12.52
CA GLU A 563 6.35 1.70 -13.85
C GLU A 563 5.93 0.28 -14.28
N VAL A 564 6.75 -0.75 -14.02
CA VAL A 564 6.40 -2.15 -14.25
C VAL A 564 5.16 -2.58 -13.45
N CYS A 565 5.02 -2.11 -12.20
CA CYS A 565 3.84 -2.40 -11.34
C CYS A 565 2.54 -1.76 -11.84
N HIS A 566 2.60 -0.67 -12.63
CA HIS A 566 1.43 -0.04 -13.23
C HIS A 566 0.97 -0.72 -14.53
N HIS A 567 1.73 -1.70 -15.02
CA HIS A 567 1.48 -2.31 -16.32
C HIS A 567 0.19 -3.18 -16.33
N PRO A 568 -0.64 -3.18 -17.39
CA PRO A 568 -1.88 -3.96 -17.44
C PRO A 568 -1.67 -5.48 -17.47
N HIS A 569 -0.51 -5.96 -17.92
CA HIS A 569 -0.18 -7.39 -17.97
C HIS A 569 0.20 -7.96 -16.58
N ILE A 570 -0.54 -8.99 -16.15
CA ILE A 570 -0.44 -9.57 -14.78
C ILE A 570 0.98 -10.02 -14.42
N ARG A 571 1.66 -10.82 -15.26
CA ARG A 571 3.00 -11.33 -14.94
C ARG A 571 4.07 -10.24 -14.80
N MET A 572 3.91 -9.12 -15.50
CA MET A 572 4.83 -7.99 -15.37
C MET A 572 4.67 -7.36 -13.99
N ARG A 573 3.42 -7.09 -13.59
CA ARG A 573 3.13 -6.56 -12.25
C ARG A 573 3.59 -7.47 -11.14
N GLU A 574 3.31 -8.78 -11.24
CA GLU A 574 3.73 -9.76 -10.24
C GLU A 574 5.24 -9.73 -9.99
N TRP A 575 6.04 -9.65 -11.05
CA TRP A 575 7.50 -9.54 -10.94
C TRP A 575 7.99 -8.16 -10.53
N GLY A 576 7.32 -7.09 -10.96
CA GLY A 576 7.64 -5.73 -10.52
C GLY A 576 7.47 -5.56 -9.02
N VAL A 577 6.34 -6.02 -8.47
CA VAL A 577 6.07 -5.92 -7.03
C VAL A 577 6.93 -6.90 -6.23
N GLU A 578 7.20 -8.11 -6.74
CA GLU A 578 8.14 -9.05 -6.13
C GLU A 578 9.54 -8.42 -6.03
N ALA A 579 10.03 -7.78 -7.10
CA ALA A 579 11.33 -7.12 -7.09
C ALA A 579 11.40 -5.97 -6.08
N ILE A 580 10.41 -5.07 -6.06
CA ILE A 580 10.38 -3.95 -5.08
C ILE A 580 10.33 -4.49 -3.65
N THR A 581 9.40 -5.39 -3.35
CA THR A 581 9.21 -5.91 -1.99
C THR A 581 10.44 -6.68 -1.51
N TYR A 582 11.09 -7.46 -2.38
CA TYR A 582 12.32 -8.18 -2.04
C TYR A 582 13.48 -7.22 -1.79
N LEU A 583 13.69 -6.21 -2.65
CA LEU A 583 14.73 -5.19 -2.47
C LEU A 583 14.56 -4.42 -1.17
N VAL A 584 13.34 -3.97 -0.86
CA VAL A 584 13.07 -3.18 0.34
C VAL A 584 13.33 -4.02 1.59
N LYS A 585 12.87 -5.29 1.62
CA LYS A 585 13.18 -6.21 2.72
C LYS A 585 14.68 -6.39 2.87
N SER A 586 15.41 -6.71 1.81
CA SER A 586 16.86 -6.90 1.87
C SER A 586 17.61 -5.63 2.29
N ALA A 587 17.17 -4.46 1.82
CA ALA A 587 17.77 -3.16 2.17
C ALA A 587 17.56 -2.79 3.65
N LEU A 588 16.41 -3.15 4.24
CA LEU A 588 16.15 -2.96 5.68
C LEU A 588 16.96 -3.92 6.56
N HIS A 589 17.30 -5.11 6.07
CA HIS A 589 18.15 -6.08 6.77
C HIS A 589 19.65 -5.80 6.60
N TYR A 590 20.02 -4.97 5.63
CA TYR A 590 21.41 -4.66 5.34
C TYR A 590 22.05 -3.84 6.46
N LYS A 591 23.30 -4.16 6.81
CA LYS A 591 24.06 -3.45 7.83
C LYS A 591 24.68 -2.18 7.24
N HIS A 592 23.95 -1.07 7.35
CA HIS A 592 24.41 0.25 6.92
C HIS A 592 25.47 0.83 7.86
N ALA A 593 26.34 1.71 7.33
CA ALA A 593 27.39 2.36 8.11
C ALA A 593 26.83 3.22 9.27
N ILE A 594 25.75 3.96 8.99
CA ILE A 594 24.93 4.63 10.01
C ILE A 594 23.71 3.75 10.26
N PRO A 595 23.42 3.35 11.51
CA PRO A 595 22.24 2.55 11.83
C PRO A 595 20.96 3.19 11.28
N LEU A 596 20.08 2.37 10.71
CA LEU A 596 18.83 2.86 10.11
C LEU A 596 18.03 3.75 11.05
N ARG A 597 18.02 3.46 12.36
CA ARG A 597 17.29 4.23 13.38
C ARG A 597 17.65 5.72 13.40
N GLU A 598 18.89 6.06 13.08
CA GLU A 598 19.45 7.41 13.14
C GLU A 598 19.43 8.12 11.78
N ASN A 599 19.29 7.37 10.67
CA ASN A 599 19.30 7.93 9.32
C ASN A 599 17.87 8.07 8.75
N GLN A 600 17.23 9.22 9.03
CA GLN A 600 15.89 9.54 8.53
C GLN A 600 15.81 9.49 7.00
N LYS A 601 16.77 10.10 6.29
CA LYS A 601 16.75 10.20 4.82
C LYS A 601 16.76 8.81 4.19
N LEU A 602 17.59 7.90 4.71
CA LEU A 602 17.69 6.54 4.22
C LEU A 602 16.41 5.74 4.51
N GLN A 603 15.84 5.81 5.72
CA GLN A 603 14.56 5.12 6.00
C GLN A 603 13.43 5.57 5.06
N THR A 604 13.31 6.89 4.83
CA THR A 604 12.31 7.43 3.89
C THR A 604 12.60 7.00 2.46
N LEU A 605 13.88 6.97 2.03
CA LEU A 605 14.27 6.50 0.70
C LEU A 605 13.91 5.02 0.49
N LEU A 606 14.18 4.15 1.46
CA LEU A 606 13.93 2.72 1.36
C LEU A 606 12.44 2.37 1.36
N LEU A 607 11.63 3.04 2.18
CA LEU A 607 10.20 2.80 2.28
C LEU A 607 9.37 3.57 1.24
N GLY A 608 9.94 4.61 0.61
CA GLY A 608 9.29 5.42 -0.42
C GLY A 608 8.64 4.60 -1.55
N PRO A 609 9.36 3.67 -2.19
CA PRO A 609 8.77 2.81 -3.22
C PRO A 609 7.60 1.96 -2.71
N LEU A 610 7.68 1.45 -1.47
CA LEU A 610 6.53 0.76 -0.87
C LEU A 610 5.37 1.71 -0.66
N TYR A 611 5.58 2.99 -0.32
CA TYR A 611 4.48 3.94 -0.18
C TYR A 611 3.83 4.25 -1.54
N GLU A 612 4.63 4.47 -2.58
CA GLU A 612 4.18 4.78 -3.95
C GLU A 612 3.36 3.64 -4.58
N LEU A 613 3.62 2.37 -4.22
CA LEU A 613 2.75 1.26 -4.63
C LEU A 613 1.29 1.42 -4.19
N SER A 614 1.01 2.30 -3.22
CA SER A 614 -0.37 2.61 -2.79
C SER A 614 -1.20 3.36 -3.81
N SER A 615 -0.57 4.01 -4.81
CA SER A 615 -1.30 4.63 -5.92
C SER A 615 -1.63 3.65 -7.05
N VAL A 616 -1.08 2.43 -7.01
CA VAL A 616 -1.32 1.42 -8.05
C VAL A 616 -2.74 0.85 -7.90
N PRO A 617 -3.58 0.88 -8.95
CA PRO A 617 -5.00 0.47 -8.85
C PRO A 617 -5.19 -1.05 -8.78
N HIS A 618 -4.12 -1.84 -9.00
CA HIS A 618 -4.21 -3.29 -9.10
C HIS A 618 -4.15 -3.98 -7.74
N GLY A 619 -5.19 -4.77 -7.43
CA GLY A 619 -5.33 -5.44 -6.13
C GLY A 619 -4.26 -6.50 -5.82
N ASP A 620 -3.74 -7.19 -6.83
CA ASP A 620 -2.64 -8.16 -6.72
C ASP A 620 -1.33 -7.51 -6.24
N VAL A 621 -1.03 -6.30 -6.73
CA VAL A 621 0.12 -5.49 -6.30
C VAL A 621 -0.08 -4.98 -4.88
N ARG A 622 -1.25 -4.40 -4.58
CA ARG A 622 -1.59 -3.91 -3.22
C ARG A 622 -1.54 -5.03 -2.19
N GLN A 623 -1.92 -6.26 -2.56
CA GLN A 623 -1.85 -7.42 -1.68
C GLN A 623 -0.40 -7.75 -1.30
N ARG A 624 0.47 -7.94 -2.28
CA ARG A 624 1.90 -8.23 -2.03
C ARG A 624 2.60 -7.12 -1.27
N GLN A 625 2.22 -5.86 -1.51
CA GLN A 625 2.73 -4.72 -0.76
C GLN A 625 2.37 -4.79 0.74
N LEU A 626 1.11 -5.08 1.07
CA LEU A 626 0.67 -5.21 2.47
C LEU A 626 1.27 -6.44 3.15
N GLU A 627 1.37 -7.58 2.45
CA GLU A 627 2.09 -8.76 2.94
C GLU A 627 3.56 -8.45 3.24
N CYS A 628 4.21 -7.62 2.40
CA CYS A 628 5.56 -7.14 2.64
C CYS A 628 5.63 -6.24 3.88
N VAL A 629 4.69 -5.29 4.04
CA VAL A 629 4.62 -4.43 5.24
C VAL A 629 4.44 -5.28 6.50
N LEU A 630 3.58 -6.30 6.48
CA LEU A 630 3.39 -7.22 7.59
C LEU A 630 4.70 -7.96 7.95
N GLN A 631 5.43 -8.46 6.95
CA GLN A 631 6.73 -9.11 7.15
C GLN A 631 7.78 -8.13 7.70
N ILE A 632 7.77 -6.87 7.24
CA ILE A 632 8.68 -5.83 7.74
C ILE A 632 8.36 -5.51 9.20
N LEU A 633 7.08 -5.43 9.58
CA LEU A 633 6.68 -5.20 10.97
C LEU A 633 7.15 -6.34 11.88
N HIS A 634 7.00 -7.60 11.46
CA HIS A 634 7.48 -8.75 12.24
C HIS A 634 9.01 -8.81 12.39
N THR A 635 9.78 -8.33 11.41
CA THR A 635 11.23 -8.54 11.37
C THR A 635 12.05 -7.31 11.76
N ASN A 636 11.59 -6.11 11.38
CA ASN A 636 12.32 -4.84 11.51
C ASN A 636 11.50 -3.77 12.26
N GLY A 637 10.30 -4.07 12.77
CA GLY A 637 9.41 -3.08 13.37
C GLY A 637 10.04 -2.21 14.45
N GLU A 638 10.89 -2.78 15.31
CA GLU A 638 11.60 -2.05 16.37
C GLU A 638 12.65 -1.05 15.86
N THR A 639 13.18 -1.27 14.66
CA THR A 639 14.22 -0.43 14.05
C THR A 639 13.65 0.79 13.32
N LEU A 640 12.33 0.78 13.05
CA LEU A 640 11.63 1.86 12.38
C LEU A 640 11.48 3.06 13.33
N SER A 641 12.00 4.22 12.91
CA SER A 641 11.87 5.48 13.65
C SER A 641 11.14 6.52 12.80
N HIS A 642 11.73 6.94 11.68
CA HIS A 642 11.15 7.96 10.81
C HIS A 642 10.30 7.38 9.67
N GLY A 643 10.30 6.05 9.50
CA GLY A 643 9.50 5.34 8.50
C GLY A 643 8.01 5.17 8.84
N TRP A 644 7.59 5.42 10.09
CA TRP A 644 6.22 5.21 10.55
C TRP A 644 5.13 5.94 9.75
N PRO A 645 5.29 7.21 9.33
CA PRO A 645 4.29 7.90 8.50
C PRO A 645 4.03 7.18 7.17
N LEU A 646 5.06 6.60 6.55
CA LEU A 646 4.92 5.86 5.30
C LEU A 646 4.20 4.53 5.53
N VAL A 647 4.54 3.81 6.60
CA VAL A 647 3.88 2.54 6.96
C VAL A 647 2.40 2.75 7.28
N LEU A 648 2.08 3.73 8.13
CA LEU A 648 0.69 4.09 8.44
C LEU A 648 -0.05 4.62 7.21
N GLY A 649 0.64 5.36 6.35
CA GLY A 649 0.10 5.82 5.07
C GLY A 649 -0.26 4.67 4.13
N ILE A 650 0.56 3.63 4.03
CA ILE A 650 0.28 2.41 3.23
C ILE A 650 -0.95 1.69 3.76
N ILE A 651 -1.01 1.48 5.08
CA ILE A 651 -2.11 0.80 5.77
C ILE A 651 -3.41 1.59 5.62
N GLY A 652 -3.36 2.91 5.84
CA GLY A 652 -4.51 3.82 5.78
C GLY A 652 -4.93 4.27 4.38
N ALA A 653 -4.24 3.81 3.33
CA ALA A 653 -4.63 3.99 1.93
C ALA A 653 -5.63 2.92 1.45
N VAL A 654 -5.86 1.86 2.23
CA VAL A 654 -6.92 0.90 1.95
C VAL A 654 -8.29 1.57 2.20
N SER A 655 -9.21 1.34 1.27
CA SER A 655 -10.57 1.90 1.27
C SER A 655 -11.61 0.82 0.96
N ASP A 656 -12.89 1.14 1.14
CA ASP A 656 -14.01 0.23 0.87
C ASP A 656 -14.12 -0.24 -0.58
N GLN A 657 -13.40 0.38 -1.51
CA GLN A 657 -13.33 -0.02 -2.92
C GLN A 657 -12.44 -1.26 -3.12
N HIS A 658 -11.58 -1.56 -2.16
CA HIS A 658 -10.69 -2.71 -2.19
C HIS A 658 -11.41 -3.96 -1.65
N GLY A 659 -11.08 -5.15 -2.18
CA GLY A 659 -11.70 -6.40 -1.74
C GLY A 659 -11.40 -6.75 -0.28
N GLU A 660 -12.27 -7.57 0.34
CA GLU A 660 -12.19 -7.97 1.76
C GLU A 660 -10.80 -8.48 2.18
N ASN A 661 -10.13 -9.26 1.32
CA ASN A 661 -8.81 -9.81 1.62
C ASN A 661 -7.75 -8.72 1.89
N LEU A 662 -7.78 -7.62 1.14
CA LEU A 662 -6.84 -6.50 1.33
C LEU A 662 -7.11 -5.79 2.66
N ILE A 663 -8.38 -5.60 3.01
CA ILE A 663 -8.80 -4.97 4.26
C ILE A 663 -8.34 -5.83 5.44
N ARG A 664 -8.48 -7.16 5.37
CA ARG A 664 -8.00 -8.10 6.40
C ARG A 664 -6.50 -7.99 6.64
N ILE A 665 -5.69 -8.04 5.58
CA ILE A 665 -4.22 -7.98 5.71
C ILE A 665 -3.78 -6.61 6.25
N ALA A 666 -4.37 -5.52 5.76
CA ALA A 666 -4.07 -4.18 6.26
C ALA A 666 -4.47 -4.00 7.74
N PHE A 667 -5.61 -4.57 8.13
CA PHE A 667 -6.04 -4.53 9.53
C PHE A 667 -5.13 -5.37 10.44
N GLN A 668 -4.64 -6.53 9.97
CA GLN A 668 -3.63 -7.31 10.70
C GLN A 668 -2.35 -6.49 10.95
N CYS A 669 -1.89 -5.73 9.94
CA CYS A 669 -0.78 -4.81 10.11
C CYS A 669 -1.11 -3.76 11.19
N LEU A 670 -2.27 -3.12 11.12
CA LEU A 670 -2.69 -2.09 12.08
C LEU A 670 -2.79 -2.63 13.51
N GLN A 671 -3.35 -3.83 13.68
CA GLN A 671 -3.46 -4.49 14.98
C GLN A 671 -2.08 -4.68 15.61
N LEU A 672 -1.13 -5.21 14.84
CA LEU A 672 0.25 -5.40 15.29
C LEU A 672 0.93 -4.07 15.66
N VAL A 673 0.70 -3.01 14.86
CA VAL A 673 1.22 -1.66 15.18
C VAL A 673 0.71 -1.16 16.53
N ILE A 674 -0.56 -1.39 16.83
CA ILE A 674 -1.19 -0.87 18.05
C ILE A 674 -0.86 -1.70 19.28
N THR A 675 -0.78 -3.03 19.15
CA THR A 675 -0.49 -3.90 20.30
C THR A 675 0.98 -3.87 20.69
N ASP A 676 1.90 -3.85 19.71
CA ASP A 676 3.31 -4.15 19.96
C ASP A 676 4.21 -2.91 19.77
N PHE A 677 3.84 -1.99 18.86
CA PHE A 677 4.74 -0.92 18.41
C PHE A 677 4.36 0.51 18.84
N LEU A 678 3.26 0.73 19.56
CA LEU A 678 2.93 2.05 20.14
C LEU A 678 4.08 2.67 20.96
N PRO A 679 4.82 1.91 21.81
CA PRO A 679 5.93 2.48 22.59
C PRO A 679 7.14 2.92 21.76
N VAL A 680 7.33 2.31 20.59
CA VAL A 680 8.46 2.55 19.68
C VAL A 680 8.17 3.70 18.72
N MET A 681 6.90 3.90 18.36
CA MET A 681 6.45 4.93 17.44
C MET A 681 6.72 6.36 17.97
N PRO A 682 7.26 7.28 17.14
CA PRO A 682 7.38 8.68 17.53
C PRO A 682 6.01 9.32 17.75
N TRP A 683 5.91 10.22 18.73
CA TRP A 683 4.65 10.87 19.09
C TRP A 683 3.98 11.60 17.91
N ARG A 684 4.77 12.12 16.97
CA ARG A 684 4.29 12.83 15.76
C ARG A 684 3.40 11.94 14.87
N CYS A 685 3.53 10.62 14.98
CA CYS A 685 2.75 9.66 14.19
C CYS A 685 1.45 9.20 14.88
N LEU A 686 1.27 9.51 16.18
CA LEU A 686 0.09 9.10 16.93
C LEU A 686 -1.23 9.67 16.38
N PRO A 687 -1.32 10.95 15.93
CA PRO A 687 -2.52 11.45 15.27
C PRO A 687 -2.87 10.66 14.01
N LEU A 688 -1.88 10.37 13.17
CA LEU A 688 -2.06 9.58 11.95
C LEU A 688 -2.48 8.13 12.26
N CYS A 689 -1.97 7.56 13.36
CA CYS A 689 -2.38 6.25 13.85
C CYS A 689 -3.86 6.26 14.25
N VAL A 690 -4.29 7.27 15.03
CA VAL A 690 -5.71 7.45 15.42
C VAL A 690 -6.61 7.61 14.20
N ASP A 691 -6.21 8.42 13.21
CA ASP A 691 -6.94 8.60 11.96
C ASP A 691 -7.06 7.29 11.16
N THR A 692 -5.98 6.50 11.13
CA THR A 692 -5.95 5.21 10.44
C THR A 692 -6.91 4.23 11.12
N VAL A 693 -6.90 4.13 12.46
CA VAL A 693 -7.87 3.30 13.20
C VAL A 693 -9.30 3.75 12.97
N ALA A 694 -9.55 5.06 12.96
CA ALA A 694 -10.88 5.60 12.70
C ALA A 694 -11.40 5.18 11.31
N LYS A 695 -10.55 5.18 10.28
CA LYS A 695 -10.90 4.68 8.94
C LYS A 695 -11.27 3.20 8.94
N PHE A 696 -10.55 2.35 9.67
CA PHE A 696 -10.93 0.94 9.85
C PHE A 696 -12.16 0.76 10.74
N GLY A 697 -12.47 1.72 11.62
CA GLY A 697 -13.75 1.82 12.30
C GLY A 697 -14.90 2.09 11.33
N SER A 698 -14.70 3.02 10.38
CA SER A 698 -15.74 3.47 9.46
C SER A 698 -15.92 2.62 8.20
N GLN A 699 -14.94 1.78 7.82
CA GLN A 699 -15.06 0.89 6.65
C GLN A 699 -16.30 -0.01 6.75
N THR A 700 -16.94 -0.34 5.63
CA THR A 700 -18.26 -1.00 5.61
C THR A 700 -18.25 -2.46 5.18
N GLN A 701 -17.11 -3.00 4.73
CA GLN A 701 -17.00 -4.35 4.16
C GLN A 701 -17.07 -5.45 5.23
N GLU A 702 -16.37 -5.29 6.36
CA GLU A 702 -16.32 -6.32 7.41
C GLU A 702 -16.63 -5.74 8.80
N LEU A 703 -17.85 -5.94 9.31
CA LEU A 703 -18.29 -5.37 10.58
C LEU A 703 -17.36 -5.71 11.77
N ASN A 704 -16.82 -6.93 11.82
CA ASN A 704 -15.93 -7.37 12.91
C ASN A 704 -14.64 -6.53 12.97
N ILE A 705 -14.09 -6.15 11.82
CA ILE A 705 -12.91 -5.27 11.74
C ILE A 705 -13.26 -3.89 12.32
N SER A 706 -14.43 -3.33 11.97
CA SER A 706 -14.89 -2.05 12.53
C SER A 706 -15.02 -2.08 14.06
N LEU A 707 -15.64 -3.12 14.60
CA LEU A 707 -15.80 -3.28 16.06
C LEU A 707 -14.46 -3.46 16.77
N THR A 708 -13.55 -4.24 16.17
CA THR A 708 -12.21 -4.45 16.73
C THR A 708 -11.38 -3.17 16.65
N ALA A 709 -11.49 -2.39 15.58
CA ALA A 709 -10.83 -1.08 15.44
C ALA A 709 -11.28 -0.09 16.54
N VAL A 710 -12.59 -0.04 16.85
CA VAL A 710 -13.09 0.75 18.00
C VAL A 710 -12.47 0.28 19.31
N GLY A 711 -12.30 -1.05 19.49
CA GLY A 711 -11.56 -1.61 20.63
C GLY A 711 -10.09 -1.19 20.67
N LEU A 712 -9.41 -1.10 19.52
CA LEU A 712 -8.03 -0.61 19.44
C LEU A 712 -7.89 0.87 19.83
N MET A 713 -8.93 1.69 19.64
CA MET A 713 -8.94 3.08 20.13
C MET A 713 -8.91 3.15 21.66
N TRP A 714 -9.52 2.18 22.37
CA TRP A 714 -9.38 2.06 23.81
C TRP A 714 -7.92 1.78 24.21
N ASN A 715 -7.23 0.87 23.51
CA ASN A 715 -5.82 0.56 23.77
C ASN A 715 -4.91 1.79 23.57
N ILE A 716 -5.18 2.60 22.54
CA ILE A 716 -4.47 3.88 22.33
C ILE A 716 -4.71 4.82 23.52
N SER A 717 -5.95 4.88 24.03
CA SER A 717 -6.28 5.72 25.18
C SER A 717 -5.55 5.29 26.47
N ASP A 718 -5.45 3.98 26.71
CA ASP A 718 -4.73 3.44 27.86
C ASP A 718 -3.22 3.71 27.74
N TYR A 719 -2.67 3.58 26.53
CA TYR A 719 -1.28 3.96 26.25
C TYR A 719 -1.00 5.45 26.54
N PHE A 720 -1.89 6.37 26.14
CA PHE A 720 -1.77 7.80 26.45
C PHE A 720 -1.78 8.05 27.96
N HIS A 721 -2.64 7.34 28.71
CA HIS A 721 -2.73 7.45 30.15
C HIS A 721 -1.44 6.96 30.84
N GLN A 722 -0.96 5.76 30.50
CA GLN A 722 0.23 5.16 31.12
C GLN A 722 1.52 5.94 30.83
N ASN A 723 1.61 6.60 29.67
CA ASN A 723 2.83 7.30 29.21
C ASN A 723 2.77 8.83 29.28
N GLN A 724 1.83 9.39 30.05
CA GLN A 724 1.59 10.83 30.14
C GLN A 724 2.86 11.65 30.40
N GLY A 725 3.72 11.22 31.33
CA GLY A 725 4.95 11.93 31.70
C GLY A 725 5.95 12.07 30.54
N LYS A 726 6.18 10.97 29.80
CA LYS A 726 7.10 10.92 28.66
C LYS A 726 6.57 11.70 27.46
N LEU A 727 5.28 11.56 27.16
CA LEU A 727 4.64 12.26 26.05
C LEU A 727 4.60 13.77 26.31
N SER A 728 4.19 14.20 27.51
CA SER A 728 4.09 15.63 27.85
C SER A 728 5.41 16.38 27.72
N GLN A 729 6.55 15.73 27.99
CA GLN A 729 7.88 16.33 27.80
C GLN A 729 8.25 16.44 26.31
N THR A 730 8.06 15.35 25.54
CA THR A 730 8.49 15.28 24.12
C THR A 730 7.67 16.16 23.18
N LEU A 731 6.42 16.50 23.55
CA LEU A 731 5.49 17.29 22.74
C LEU A 731 5.73 18.82 22.79
N THR A 732 6.68 19.32 23.58
CA THR A 732 6.89 20.77 23.77
C THR A 732 7.74 21.45 22.69
N GLU A 733 8.42 20.69 21.84
CA GLU A 733 9.45 21.23 20.93
C GLU A 733 8.95 21.60 19.52
N ASP A 734 7.81 21.06 19.03
CA ASP A 734 7.38 21.27 17.63
C ASP A 734 5.86 20.97 17.41
N ASN A 735 4.99 21.98 17.31
CA ASN A 735 3.52 21.84 17.36
C ASN A 735 2.77 21.78 16.01
N THR A 736 3.48 21.78 14.88
CA THR A 736 2.88 21.93 13.53
C THR A 736 2.02 20.74 13.06
N VAL A 737 2.18 19.57 13.68
CA VAL A 737 1.52 18.31 13.25
C VAL A 737 0.12 18.14 13.87
N LEU A 738 -0.17 18.82 14.97
CA LEU A 738 -1.44 18.68 15.68
C LEU A 738 -2.48 19.65 15.11
N PRO A 739 -3.74 19.23 14.94
CA PRO A 739 -4.79 20.14 14.49
C PRO A 739 -5.00 21.26 15.51
N ASP A 740 -5.32 22.44 15.00
CA ASP A 740 -5.78 23.54 15.85
C ASP A 740 -7.28 23.39 16.12
N PHE A 741 -7.63 23.54 17.39
CA PHE A 741 -9.00 23.47 17.86
C PHE A 741 -9.52 24.90 18.07
N PRO A 742 -10.26 25.48 17.10
CA PRO A 742 -10.68 26.87 17.15
C PRO A 742 -11.58 27.14 18.36
N GLY A 743 -11.32 28.24 19.08
CA GLY A 743 -12.11 28.66 20.24
C GLY A 743 -11.57 28.25 21.61
N THR A 744 -10.42 27.56 21.70
CA THR A 744 -9.78 27.21 22.98
C THR A 744 -8.38 27.82 23.06
N LEU A 745 -8.21 28.85 23.90
CA LEU A 745 -6.92 29.51 24.14
C LEU A 745 -6.03 28.60 25.01
N ASN A 746 -4.76 28.44 24.62
CA ASN A 746 -3.70 27.76 25.40
C ASN A 746 -3.96 26.27 25.75
N MET A 747 -4.51 25.47 24.83
CA MET A 747 -4.60 24.02 25.01
C MET A 747 -3.21 23.36 24.98
N PRO A 748 -2.84 22.54 25.98
CA PRO A 748 -1.59 21.78 25.96
C PRO A 748 -1.50 20.84 24.76
N SER A 749 -0.31 20.65 24.20
CA SER A 749 -0.07 19.74 23.07
C SER A 749 -0.48 18.30 23.36
N PHE A 750 -0.26 17.81 24.59
CA PHE A 750 -0.71 16.49 25.02
C PHE A 750 -2.24 16.37 25.00
N ASP A 751 -2.95 17.40 25.42
CA ASP A 751 -4.41 17.44 25.43
C ASP A 751 -4.99 17.49 24.00
N LYS A 752 -4.28 18.11 23.04
CA LYS A 752 -4.63 18.05 21.62
C LYS A 752 -4.63 16.62 21.07
N LEU A 753 -3.75 15.73 21.53
CA LEU A 753 -3.76 14.30 21.13
C LEU A 753 -5.02 13.58 21.60
N TRP A 754 -5.46 13.84 22.83
CA TRP A 754 -6.73 13.32 23.35
C TRP A 754 -7.93 13.83 22.56
N MET A 755 -7.90 15.10 22.15
CA MET A 755 -8.94 15.67 21.30
C MET A 755 -9.02 15.00 19.93
N CYS A 756 -7.89 14.61 19.31
CA CYS A 756 -7.92 13.81 18.08
C CYS A 756 -8.66 12.48 18.28
N LEU A 757 -8.40 11.79 19.39
CA LEU A 757 -9.07 10.53 19.73
C LEU A 757 -10.58 10.71 19.95
N TYR A 758 -10.96 11.71 20.76
CA TYR A 758 -12.37 11.98 21.07
C TYR A 758 -13.16 12.44 19.85
N ALA A 759 -12.56 13.26 18.97
CA ALA A 759 -13.19 13.68 17.73
C ALA A 759 -13.50 12.48 16.82
N ARG A 760 -12.52 11.58 16.60
CA ARG A 760 -12.71 10.38 15.79
C ARG A 760 -13.70 9.39 16.38
N LEU A 761 -13.67 9.16 17.69
CA LEU A 761 -14.70 8.36 18.37
C LEU A 761 -16.08 9.00 18.24
N GLY A 762 -16.18 10.32 18.33
CA GLY A 762 -17.43 11.07 18.12
C GLY A 762 -17.98 10.94 16.71
N GLU A 763 -17.12 10.92 15.68
CA GLU A 763 -17.52 10.65 14.29
C GLU A 763 -18.08 9.22 14.12
N LEU A 764 -17.46 8.22 14.77
CA LEU A 764 -17.96 6.84 14.73
C LEU A 764 -19.28 6.64 15.51
N CYS A 765 -19.63 7.54 16.44
CA CYS A 765 -20.92 7.53 17.13
C CYS A 765 -22.10 7.87 16.20
N VAL A 766 -21.85 8.41 15.01
CA VAL A 766 -22.88 8.72 14.00
C VAL A 766 -22.77 7.84 12.73
N ASP A 767 -22.05 6.72 12.81
CA ASP A 767 -21.95 5.72 11.74
C ASP A 767 -23.33 5.17 11.32
N SER A 768 -23.49 4.75 10.07
CA SER A 768 -24.77 4.19 9.59
C SER A 768 -25.18 2.90 10.31
N ARG A 769 -24.20 2.12 10.81
CA ARG A 769 -24.41 0.80 11.40
C ARG A 769 -24.60 0.88 12.92
N PRO A 770 -25.70 0.32 13.47
CA PRO A 770 -26.01 0.41 14.90
C PRO A 770 -24.95 -0.16 15.83
N ALA A 771 -24.34 -1.30 15.45
CA ALA A 771 -23.33 -1.96 16.30
C ALA A 771 -22.07 -1.09 16.47
N VAL A 772 -21.62 -0.42 15.41
CA VAL A 772 -20.46 0.49 15.44
C VAL A 772 -20.77 1.71 16.28
N ARG A 773 -21.93 2.36 16.07
CA ARG A 773 -22.36 3.50 16.89
C ARG A 773 -22.39 3.18 18.38
N LYS A 774 -22.99 2.04 18.74
CA LYS A 774 -23.10 1.59 20.14
C LYS A 774 -21.71 1.36 20.75
N SER A 775 -20.84 0.64 20.04
CA SER A 775 -19.48 0.38 20.51
C SER A 775 -18.66 1.66 20.64
N ALA A 776 -18.69 2.54 19.63
CA ALA A 776 -17.97 3.81 19.64
C ALA A 776 -18.45 4.74 20.78
N GLY A 777 -19.76 4.85 20.99
CA GLY A 777 -20.34 5.63 22.08
C GLY A 777 -19.94 5.08 23.45
N GLN A 778 -20.02 3.77 23.64
CA GLN A 778 -19.59 3.14 24.89
C GLN A 778 -18.10 3.38 25.16
N THR A 779 -17.24 3.23 24.14
CA THR A 779 -15.81 3.49 24.25
C THR A 779 -15.55 4.97 24.57
N LEU A 780 -16.17 5.91 23.85
CA LEU A 780 -16.03 7.36 24.07
C LEU A 780 -16.33 7.74 25.53
N PHE A 781 -17.52 7.40 26.02
CA PHE A 781 -17.92 7.77 27.39
C PHE A 781 -17.10 7.04 28.45
N SER A 782 -16.72 5.78 28.21
CA SER A 782 -15.84 5.05 29.13
C SER A 782 -14.45 5.67 29.19
N THR A 783 -13.88 6.09 28.05
CA THR A 783 -12.56 6.73 27.98
C THR A 783 -12.58 8.09 28.68
N ILE A 784 -13.62 8.90 28.49
CA ILE A 784 -13.78 10.18 29.19
C ILE A 784 -13.95 9.95 30.71
N SER A 785 -14.74 8.95 31.10
CA SER A 785 -14.96 8.64 32.52
C SER A 785 -13.68 8.18 33.21
N ALA A 786 -12.91 7.29 32.58
CA ALA A 786 -11.69 6.72 33.13
C ALA A 786 -10.51 7.71 33.14
N HIS A 787 -10.25 8.38 32.01
CA HIS A 787 -9.02 9.18 31.83
C HIS A 787 -9.24 10.69 31.82
N GLY A 788 -10.49 11.18 31.82
CA GLY A 788 -10.78 12.62 31.74
C GLY A 788 -10.24 13.46 32.92
N GLY A 789 -9.87 12.82 34.04
CA GLY A 789 -9.20 13.51 35.15
C GLY A 789 -7.79 14.03 34.83
N LEU A 790 -7.16 13.55 33.75
CA LEU A 790 -5.83 13.98 33.34
C LEU A 790 -5.82 15.32 32.56
N LEU A 791 -6.96 15.71 32.01
CA LEU A 791 -7.08 16.83 31.08
C LEU A 791 -7.11 18.17 31.82
N LYS A 792 -6.50 19.18 31.23
CA LYS A 792 -6.53 20.53 31.81
C LYS A 792 -7.87 21.22 31.57
N GLN A 793 -8.12 22.23 32.38
CA GLN A 793 -9.36 23.01 32.39
C GLN A 793 -9.74 23.60 31.00
N PRO A 794 -8.84 24.21 30.20
CA PRO A 794 -9.21 24.70 28.86
C PRO A 794 -9.68 23.58 27.91
N THR A 795 -9.09 22.39 28.03
CA THR A 795 -9.44 21.22 27.21
C THR A 795 -10.85 20.74 27.47
N TRP A 796 -11.33 20.84 28.71
CA TRP A 796 -12.71 20.51 29.06
C TRP A 796 -13.73 21.44 28.39
N GLN A 797 -13.37 22.70 28.13
CA GLN A 797 -14.21 23.57 27.29
C GLN A 797 -14.29 23.01 25.86
N ALA A 798 -13.17 22.61 25.27
CA ALA A 798 -13.17 22.02 23.93
C ALA A 798 -13.99 20.72 23.85
N ILE A 799 -13.89 19.84 24.85
CA ILE A 799 -14.67 18.59 24.89
C ILE A 799 -16.18 18.87 24.92
N LEU A 800 -16.63 19.82 25.74
CA LEU A 800 -18.04 20.19 25.81
C LEU A 800 -18.55 20.74 24.46
N TRP A 801 -17.84 21.74 23.92
CA TRP A 801 -18.33 22.53 22.80
C TRP A 801 -18.03 21.94 21.42
N GLN A 802 -16.99 21.10 21.29
CA GLN A 802 -16.56 20.55 20.00
C GLN A 802 -16.83 19.05 19.86
N VAL A 803 -17.02 18.31 20.97
CA VAL A 803 -17.29 16.86 20.94
C VAL A 803 -18.69 16.55 21.45
N LEU A 804 -19.00 16.84 22.73
CA LEU A 804 -20.23 16.34 23.37
C LEU A 804 -21.52 17.01 22.88
N PHE A 805 -21.59 18.35 22.87
CA PHE A 805 -22.79 19.04 22.38
C PHE A 805 -23.02 18.86 20.87
N PRO A 806 -21.99 18.95 20.00
CA PRO A 806 -22.17 18.62 18.59
C PRO A 806 -22.60 17.17 18.36
N LEU A 807 -22.14 16.23 19.18
CA LEU A 807 -22.58 14.83 19.09
C LEU A 807 -24.07 14.69 19.47
N LEU A 808 -24.52 15.32 20.56
CA LEU A 808 -25.95 15.32 20.93
C LEU A 808 -26.83 15.90 19.83
N ASP A 809 -26.41 17.00 19.22
CA ASP A 809 -27.16 17.64 18.13
C ASP A 809 -27.23 16.77 16.87
N LYS A 810 -26.09 16.22 16.43
CA LYS A 810 -26.03 15.31 15.28
C LYS A 810 -26.89 14.07 15.48
N VAL A 811 -26.79 13.41 16.64
CA VAL A 811 -27.59 12.22 16.95
C VAL A 811 -29.07 12.54 17.02
N ARG A 812 -29.46 13.69 17.61
CA ARG A 812 -30.85 14.17 17.62
C ARG A 812 -31.37 14.38 16.19
N SER A 813 -30.62 15.09 15.35
CA SER A 813 -31.01 15.35 13.97
C SER A 813 -31.19 14.05 13.18
N LEU A 814 -30.25 13.11 13.29
CA LEU A 814 -30.30 11.83 12.59
C LEU A 814 -31.45 10.95 13.08
N SER A 815 -31.71 10.94 14.39
CA SER A 815 -32.85 10.24 15.01
C SER A 815 -34.20 10.78 14.52
N ASN A 816 -34.33 12.10 14.42
CA ASN A 816 -35.57 12.74 13.93
C ASN A 816 -35.79 12.52 12.43
N SER A 817 -34.72 12.38 11.63
CA SER A 817 -34.80 12.10 10.19
C SER A 817 -34.91 10.61 9.83
N ALA A 818 -34.79 9.71 10.81
CA ALA A 818 -34.74 8.27 10.55
C ALA A 818 -36.11 7.72 10.14
N SER A 819 -36.13 6.85 9.13
CA SER A 819 -37.38 6.27 8.62
C SER A 819 -38.04 5.32 9.63
N SER A 820 -39.36 5.35 9.66
CA SER A 820 -40.21 4.40 10.40
C SER A 820 -40.46 3.10 9.61
N GLU A 821 -39.90 2.99 8.39
CA GLU A 821 -39.98 1.78 7.56
C GLU A 821 -39.08 0.66 8.10
N LYS A 822 -39.48 -0.60 7.85
CA LYS A 822 -38.71 -1.76 8.26
C LYS A 822 -37.43 -1.85 7.42
N VAL A 823 -36.27 -1.95 8.08
CA VAL A 823 -35.00 -2.23 7.40
C VAL A 823 -34.94 -3.73 7.09
N ASP A 824 -34.99 -4.08 5.80
CA ASP A 824 -34.76 -5.45 5.31
C ASP A 824 -33.27 -5.80 5.48
N ALA A 825 -32.92 -6.33 6.65
CA ALA A 825 -31.64 -7.00 6.83
C ALA A 825 -31.72 -8.38 6.14
N GLY A 826 -31.12 -8.50 4.96
CA GLY A 826 -30.96 -9.77 4.26
C GLY A 826 -30.22 -10.79 5.13
N GLY A 827 -30.94 -11.77 5.66
CA GLY A 827 -30.39 -12.89 6.43
C GLY A 827 -31.45 -13.60 7.26
N ASN A 828 -31.66 -14.89 6.99
CA ASN A 828 -32.58 -15.79 7.69
C ASN A 828 -32.23 -15.93 9.18
N ILE A 829 -32.64 -14.98 10.01
CA ILE A 829 -32.68 -15.14 11.46
C ILE A 829 -34.04 -14.63 11.95
N LEU A 830 -34.87 -15.59 12.33
CA LEU A 830 -36.20 -15.38 12.91
C LEU A 830 -36.05 -14.86 14.35
N ILE A 831 -35.78 -13.56 14.52
CA ILE A 831 -35.77 -12.90 15.83
C ILE A 831 -36.79 -11.75 15.82
N HIS A 832 -37.79 -11.88 16.69
CA HIS A 832 -38.87 -10.98 17.09
C HIS A 832 -39.05 -9.65 16.33
N HIS A 833 -40.23 -9.54 15.70
CA HIS A 833 -40.73 -8.50 14.81
C HIS A 833 -40.84 -7.05 15.37
N THR A 834 -40.24 -6.75 16.52
CA THR A 834 -40.47 -5.50 17.27
C THR A 834 -39.33 -4.47 17.19
N ARG A 835 -38.18 -4.78 16.56
CA ARG A 835 -36.94 -3.97 16.67
C ARG A 835 -36.33 -3.43 15.36
N ASN A 836 -37.04 -3.55 14.24
CA ASN A 836 -36.43 -3.43 12.90
C ASN A 836 -36.71 -2.11 12.16
N THR A 837 -36.94 -0.99 12.84
CA THR A 837 -37.00 0.32 12.15
C THR A 837 -35.73 1.12 12.43
N ALA A 838 -35.25 1.87 11.43
CA ALA A 838 -34.10 2.74 11.59
C ALA A 838 -34.31 3.73 12.76
N GLN A 839 -35.53 4.22 12.92
CA GLN A 839 -35.95 5.08 14.02
C GLN A 839 -35.68 4.47 15.41
N LYS A 840 -35.95 3.18 15.64
CA LYS A 840 -35.67 2.53 16.94
C LYS A 840 -34.17 2.40 17.21
N GLN A 841 -33.38 2.09 16.19
CA GLN A 841 -31.92 1.96 16.34
C GLN A 841 -31.24 3.31 16.62
N TRP A 842 -31.78 4.40 16.06
CA TRP A 842 -31.33 5.76 16.37
C TRP A 842 -31.81 6.23 17.74
N ALA A 843 -33.02 5.85 18.16
CA ALA A 843 -33.50 6.09 19.52
C ALA A 843 -32.57 5.46 20.56
N GLU A 844 -32.15 4.19 20.39
CA GLU A 844 -31.17 3.54 21.26
C GLU A 844 -29.83 4.33 21.32
N THR A 845 -29.40 4.89 20.18
CA THR A 845 -28.17 5.71 20.10
C THR A 845 -28.34 7.05 20.81
N GLN A 846 -29.50 7.69 20.67
CA GLN A 846 -29.86 8.93 21.34
C GLN A 846 -29.92 8.76 22.86
N VAL A 847 -30.51 7.65 23.33
CA VAL A 847 -30.52 7.27 24.75
C VAL A 847 -29.10 7.09 25.29
N LEU A 848 -28.26 6.31 24.60
CA LEU A 848 -26.87 6.09 25.00
C LEU A 848 -26.08 7.40 25.08
N THR A 849 -26.25 8.28 24.10
CA THR A 849 -25.54 9.56 24.02
C THR A 849 -26.00 10.53 25.10
N LEU A 850 -27.32 10.68 25.29
CA LEU A 850 -27.89 11.58 26.29
C LEU A 850 -27.49 11.16 27.72
N SER A 851 -27.66 9.88 28.04
CA SER A 851 -27.26 9.35 29.35
C SER A 851 -25.73 9.39 29.56
N GLY A 852 -24.94 9.16 28.50
CA GLY A 852 -23.49 9.30 28.54
C GLY A 852 -23.04 10.73 28.88
N VAL A 853 -23.59 11.73 28.19
CA VAL A 853 -23.28 13.15 28.47
C VAL A 853 -23.76 13.56 29.86
N ALA A 854 -24.98 13.18 30.25
CA ALA A 854 -25.52 13.45 31.58
C ALA A 854 -24.61 12.89 32.70
N ARG A 855 -24.13 11.66 32.54
CA ARG A 855 -23.18 11.03 33.47
C ARG A 855 -21.85 11.75 33.52
N VAL A 856 -21.29 12.17 32.38
CA VAL A 856 -20.05 12.97 32.35
C VAL A 856 -20.24 14.30 33.09
N PHE A 857 -21.37 14.99 32.85
CA PHE A 857 -21.73 16.22 33.55
C PHE A 857 -21.84 16.03 35.06
N ASN A 858 -22.44 14.93 35.52
CA ASN A 858 -22.58 14.65 36.94
C ASN A 858 -21.23 14.28 37.59
N THR A 859 -20.49 13.35 36.98
CA THR A 859 -19.21 12.84 37.52
C THR A 859 -18.09 13.88 37.51
N LYS A 860 -18.10 14.83 36.57
CA LYS A 860 -17.07 15.88 36.44
C LYS A 860 -17.57 17.28 36.82
N ARG A 861 -18.72 17.37 37.52
CA ARG A 861 -19.40 18.63 37.84
C ARG A 861 -18.48 19.71 38.44
N GLN A 862 -17.68 19.36 39.45
CA GLN A 862 -16.78 20.31 40.12
C GLN A 862 -15.77 20.93 39.14
N LEU A 863 -15.23 20.11 38.23
CA LEU A 863 -14.29 20.57 37.21
C LEU A 863 -14.98 21.46 36.18
N LEU A 864 -16.20 21.10 35.77
CA LEU A 864 -16.99 21.89 34.82
C LEU A 864 -17.41 23.25 35.41
N GLN A 865 -17.75 23.30 36.70
CA GLN A 865 -18.07 24.54 37.42
C GLN A 865 -16.91 25.53 37.42
N ALA A 866 -15.67 25.03 37.48
CA ALA A 866 -14.50 25.89 37.42
C ALA A 866 -14.33 26.60 36.06
N LEU A 867 -14.96 26.14 34.98
CA LEU A 867 -14.76 26.65 33.61
C LEU A 867 -15.34 28.05 33.33
N GLY A 868 -16.08 28.63 34.26
CA GLY A 868 -16.75 29.95 34.12
C GLY A 868 -18.07 29.91 33.32
N ASP A 869 -18.13 29.12 32.24
CA ASP A 869 -19.31 29.01 31.36
C ASP A 869 -20.31 27.90 31.79
N PHE A 870 -20.19 27.39 33.01
CA PHE A 870 -21.01 26.29 33.50
C PHE A 870 -22.53 26.57 33.43
N PRO A 871 -23.04 27.76 33.80
CA PRO A 871 -24.48 28.05 33.69
C PRO A 871 -25.01 27.91 32.26
N ARG A 872 -24.22 28.31 31.26
CA ARG A 872 -24.56 28.18 29.84
C ARG A 872 -24.59 26.71 29.42
N ALA A 873 -23.56 25.94 29.77
CA ALA A 873 -23.49 24.51 29.48
C ALA A 873 -24.64 23.74 30.15
N TRP A 874 -24.99 24.10 31.39
CA TRP A 874 -26.13 23.55 32.12
C TRP A 874 -27.46 23.82 31.42
N SER A 875 -27.69 25.07 30.99
CA SER A 875 -28.90 25.43 30.24
C SER A 875 -29.06 24.63 28.96
N ILE A 876 -27.98 24.47 28.18
CA ILE A 876 -28.02 23.72 26.91
C ILE A 876 -28.27 22.24 27.15
N LEU A 877 -27.64 21.62 28.16
CA LEU A 877 -27.90 20.23 28.50
C LEU A 877 -29.37 20.02 28.90
N LEU A 878 -29.93 20.92 29.70
CA LEU A 878 -31.34 20.86 30.08
C LEU A 878 -32.28 21.07 28.88
N GLU A 879 -31.92 21.92 27.92
CA GLU A 879 -32.67 22.07 26.67
C GLU A 879 -32.65 20.78 25.83
N PHE A 880 -31.53 20.06 25.78
CA PHE A 880 -31.48 18.74 25.14
C PHE A 880 -32.35 17.71 25.88
N ILE A 881 -32.35 17.73 27.21
CA ILE A 881 -33.21 16.88 28.04
C ILE A 881 -34.69 17.22 27.83
N GLU A 882 -35.06 18.49 27.79
CA GLU A 882 -36.41 18.97 27.52
C GLU A 882 -36.92 18.44 26.17
N ASN A 883 -36.16 18.68 25.10
CA ASN A 883 -36.49 18.22 23.76
C ASN A 883 -36.62 16.69 23.68
N ALA A 884 -35.75 15.96 24.38
CA ALA A 884 -35.80 14.49 24.42
C ALA A 884 -37.00 13.98 25.25
N ALA A 885 -37.33 14.64 26.37
CA ALA A 885 -38.48 14.31 27.21
C ALA A 885 -39.82 14.54 26.50
N LEU A 886 -39.89 15.56 25.64
CA LEU A 886 -41.06 15.87 24.80
C LEU A 886 -41.10 15.07 23.49
N SER A 887 -40.14 14.16 23.26
CA SER A 887 -40.15 13.33 22.06
C SER A 887 -41.25 12.26 22.11
N LYS A 888 -41.82 11.92 20.95
CA LYS A 888 -42.85 10.88 20.81
C LYS A 888 -42.33 9.45 21.07
N ASN A 889 -41.03 9.27 21.29
CA ASN A 889 -40.44 7.94 21.52
C ASN A 889 -40.31 7.67 23.01
N ASN A 890 -41.05 6.66 23.51
CA ASN A 890 -41.05 6.27 24.93
C ASN A 890 -39.66 5.97 25.50
N GLU A 891 -38.76 5.36 24.73
CA GLU A 891 -37.41 5.02 25.23
C GLU A 891 -36.57 6.29 25.44
N VAL A 892 -36.64 7.22 24.49
CA VAL A 892 -35.91 8.50 24.54
C VAL A 892 -36.48 9.40 25.64
N SER A 893 -37.80 9.50 25.75
CA SER A 893 -38.46 10.36 26.73
C SER A 893 -38.24 9.88 28.16
N ILE A 894 -38.31 8.57 28.41
CA ILE A 894 -37.99 7.98 29.73
C ILE A 894 -36.49 8.16 30.06
N ALA A 895 -35.59 7.95 29.09
CA ALA A 895 -34.16 8.14 29.30
C ALA A 895 -33.80 9.60 29.60
N ALA A 896 -34.49 10.56 28.99
CA ALA A 896 -34.33 11.98 29.27
C ALA A 896 -34.67 12.31 30.73
N LEU A 897 -35.80 11.82 31.25
CA LEU A 897 -36.16 12.02 32.65
C LEU A 897 -35.19 11.34 33.63
N LYS A 898 -34.73 10.11 33.31
CA LYS A 898 -33.69 9.45 34.10
C LYS A 898 -32.37 10.23 34.09
N SER A 899 -31.99 10.76 32.93
CA SER A 899 -30.80 11.60 32.78
C SER A 899 -30.97 12.91 33.56
N PHE A 900 -32.17 13.50 33.58
CA PHE A 900 -32.50 14.65 34.40
C PHE A 900 -32.36 14.33 35.90
N GLN A 901 -32.91 13.20 36.35
CA GLN A 901 -32.77 12.75 37.73
C GLN A 901 -31.30 12.51 38.11
N GLU A 902 -30.51 11.90 37.22
CA GLU A 902 -29.07 11.63 37.42
C GLU A 902 -28.27 12.93 37.59
N ILE A 903 -28.49 13.95 36.76
CA ILE A 903 -27.75 15.23 36.88
C ILE A 903 -28.17 16.06 38.11
N LEU A 904 -29.35 15.81 38.66
CA LEU A 904 -29.82 16.48 39.88
C LEU A 904 -29.29 15.80 41.15
N PHE A 905 -28.90 14.53 41.08
CA PHE A 905 -28.42 13.79 42.23
C PHE A 905 -26.99 14.21 42.61
N LEU A 906 -26.86 14.96 43.70
CA LEU A 906 -25.57 15.27 44.32
C LEU A 906 -25.09 14.03 45.08
N SER A 907 -24.01 13.40 44.62
CA SER A 907 -23.33 12.37 45.41
C SER A 907 -22.83 12.99 46.71
N LYS A 908 -23.46 12.65 47.84
CA LYS A 908 -23.05 13.05 49.20
C LYS A 908 -21.66 12.52 49.61
N SER A 909 -20.93 11.83 48.72
CA SER A 909 -19.68 11.13 49.02
C SER A 909 -18.40 11.98 48.89
N GLN A 910 -18.48 13.30 48.65
CA GLN A 910 -17.30 14.16 48.63
C GLN A 910 -17.50 15.37 49.55
N SER A 911 -17.61 15.10 50.83
CA SER A 911 -17.65 16.12 51.87
C SER A 911 -16.52 15.91 52.87
N VAL A 912 -15.30 16.33 52.51
CA VAL A 912 -14.40 16.96 53.48
C VAL A 912 -13.53 17.96 52.70
N ASP A 913 -13.57 19.22 53.11
CA ASP A 913 -12.68 20.32 52.71
C ASP A 913 -12.80 20.88 51.27
N ASN A 914 -13.77 21.77 51.07
CA ASN A 914 -13.48 23.21 50.90
C ASN A 914 -14.75 24.02 50.66
N LYS A 915 -14.87 25.13 51.39
CA LYS A 915 -15.94 26.13 51.28
C LYS A 915 -15.83 26.90 49.96
N VAL A 916 -16.33 26.33 48.87
CA VAL A 916 -16.85 27.09 47.71
C VAL A 916 -18.10 26.37 47.21
N VAL A 917 -19.14 26.32 48.04
CA VAL A 917 -20.49 26.03 47.55
C VAL A 917 -21.03 27.35 47.03
N LEU A 918 -20.67 27.69 45.78
CA LEU A 918 -21.48 28.60 44.98
C LEU A 918 -22.80 27.87 44.74
N GLU A 919 -23.77 28.07 45.64
CA GLU A 919 -25.17 27.78 45.37
C GLU A 919 -25.62 28.74 44.26
N ASP A 920 -25.31 28.42 43.00
CA ASP A 920 -25.80 29.17 41.85
C ASP A 920 -27.32 28.98 41.77
N LYS A 921 -28.06 29.85 42.47
CA LYS A 921 -29.53 29.89 42.48
C LYS A 921 -30.12 29.88 41.07
N GLU A 922 -29.40 30.44 40.10
CA GLU A 922 -29.78 30.50 38.68
C GLU A 922 -29.91 29.11 38.04
N ILE A 923 -29.00 28.19 38.34
CA ILE A 923 -28.94 26.84 37.75
C ILE A 923 -30.15 26.01 38.17
N TRP A 924 -30.53 26.11 39.45
CA TRP A 924 -31.71 25.44 39.99
C TRP A 924 -33.02 26.10 39.54
N ALA A 925 -33.03 27.42 39.34
CA ALA A 925 -34.17 28.12 38.75
C ALA A 925 -34.41 27.69 37.29
N ILE A 926 -33.37 27.47 36.50
CA ILE A 926 -33.50 26.92 35.14
C ILE A 926 -34.03 25.48 35.19
N ALA A 927 -33.48 24.63 36.08
CA ALA A 927 -33.96 23.26 36.25
C ALA A 927 -35.45 23.21 36.64
N TRP A 928 -35.90 24.08 37.55
CA TRP A 928 -37.32 24.24 37.90
C TRP A 928 -38.18 24.61 36.69
N LYS A 929 -37.78 25.64 35.94
CA LYS A 929 -38.52 26.09 34.75
C LYS A 929 -38.65 24.98 33.70
N ILE A 930 -37.57 24.24 33.45
CA ILE A 930 -37.56 23.12 32.50
C ILE A 930 -38.46 21.98 32.99
N TRP A 931 -38.40 21.64 34.29
CA TRP A 931 -39.27 20.61 34.87
C TRP A 931 -40.76 20.98 34.75
N VAL A 932 -41.11 22.22 35.10
CA VAL A 932 -42.48 22.74 34.94
C VAL A 932 -42.89 22.67 33.47
N LYS A 933 -42.05 23.15 32.55
CA LYS A 933 -42.34 23.16 31.11
C LYS A 933 -42.61 21.76 30.56
N ILE A 934 -41.72 20.80 30.84
CA ILE A 934 -41.91 19.38 30.46
C ILE A 934 -43.25 18.87 31.00
N GLY A 935 -43.52 19.10 32.30
CA GLY A 935 -44.74 18.65 32.95
C GLY A 935 -46.00 19.29 32.38
N THR A 936 -45.99 20.59 32.09
CA THR A 936 -47.16 21.29 31.54
C THR A 936 -47.43 20.92 30.09
N GLU A 937 -46.42 20.75 29.25
CA GLU A 937 -46.59 20.48 27.82
C GLU A 937 -46.99 19.02 27.54
N ILE A 938 -46.46 18.06 28.30
CA ILE A 938 -46.77 16.64 28.10
C ILE A 938 -48.12 16.21 28.69
N THR A 939 -48.67 17.02 29.60
CA THR A 939 -49.93 16.72 30.30
C THR A 939 -51.09 17.64 29.90
N VAL A 940 -50.96 18.41 28.81
CA VAL A 940 -52.04 19.29 28.33
C VAL A 940 -53.30 18.47 28.03
N PRO A 941 -54.45 18.80 28.65
CA PRO A 941 -55.73 18.19 28.33
C PRO A 941 -56.14 18.48 26.88
N LEU A 942 -56.59 17.47 26.14
CA LEU A 942 -56.99 17.58 24.74
C LEU A 942 -58.27 18.43 24.59
N ILE A 943 -58.13 19.72 24.33
CA ILE A 943 -59.22 20.60 23.89
C ILE A 943 -59.09 20.75 22.37
N GLU A 944 -60.03 20.14 21.64
CA GLU A 944 -60.38 20.39 20.22
C GLU A 944 -59.24 20.95 19.34
N HIS A 945 -58.29 20.10 18.94
CA HIS A 945 -57.48 20.35 17.75
C HIS A 945 -57.86 19.35 16.65
N GLU A 946 -58.24 19.89 15.50
CA GLU A 946 -58.74 19.18 14.33
C GLU A 946 -57.74 18.13 13.80
N GLY A 947 -58.18 16.87 13.68
CA GLY A 947 -57.99 16.10 12.46
C GLY A 947 -56.64 15.40 12.15
N HIS A 948 -55.74 15.12 13.10
CA HIS A 948 -54.54 14.33 12.79
C HIS A 948 -54.38 13.05 13.64
N ASP A 949 -54.25 11.91 12.93
CA ASP A 949 -54.24 10.50 13.37
C ASP A 949 -53.05 10.03 14.25
N ASP A 950 -52.19 10.90 14.79
CA ASP A 950 -51.02 10.49 15.60
C ASP A 950 -51.15 10.94 17.07
N PHE A 951 -52.02 10.25 17.82
CA PHE A 951 -52.23 10.47 19.25
C PHE A 951 -51.12 9.83 20.10
N TYR A 952 -50.39 10.62 20.89
CA TYR A 952 -49.37 10.13 21.83
C TYR A 952 -49.80 10.35 23.27
N LEU A 953 -49.98 9.27 24.03
CA LEU A 953 -50.30 9.30 25.45
C LEU A 953 -49.02 8.95 26.26
N PRO A 954 -48.61 9.78 27.25
CA PRO A 954 -47.43 9.47 28.05
C PRO A 954 -47.63 8.20 28.89
N SER A 955 -46.59 7.39 29.01
CA SER A 955 -46.65 6.15 29.81
C SER A 955 -46.67 6.43 31.31
N GLN A 956 -47.25 5.51 32.09
CA GLN A 956 -47.26 5.61 33.55
C GLN A 956 -45.84 5.67 34.14
N THR A 957 -44.88 4.96 33.54
CA THR A 957 -43.46 5.03 33.93
C THR A 957 -42.85 6.41 33.69
N PHE A 958 -43.19 7.07 32.57
CA PHE A 958 -42.73 8.42 32.27
C PHE A 958 -43.24 9.41 33.33
N LEU A 959 -44.55 9.40 33.59
CA LEU A 959 -45.18 10.29 34.58
C LEU A 959 -44.63 10.05 36.00
N THR A 960 -44.41 8.79 36.37
CA THR A 960 -43.79 8.43 37.65
C THR A 960 -42.40 9.06 37.79
N ASN A 961 -41.54 8.90 36.78
CA ASN A 961 -40.20 9.50 36.80
C ASN A 961 -40.26 11.03 36.85
N LEU A 962 -41.20 11.65 36.14
CA LEU A 962 -41.39 13.11 36.15
C LEU A 962 -41.69 13.62 37.57
N VAL A 963 -42.63 12.99 38.27
CA VAL A 963 -43.01 13.37 39.64
C VAL A 963 -41.87 13.10 40.63
N GLN A 964 -41.12 11.99 40.46
CA GLN A 964 -39.97 11.67 41.31
C GLN A 964 -38.78 12.64 41.19
N ILE A 965 -38.74 13.46 40.13
CA ILE A 965 -37.72 14.53 39.99
C ILE A 965 -38.01 15.69 40.95
N PHE A 966 -39.30 16.00 41.22
CA PHE A 966 -39.70 17.17 42.00
C PHE A 966 -39.02 17.26 43.38
N PRO A 967 -39.00 16.22 44.23
CA PRO A 967 -38.34 16.30 45.54
C PRO A 967 -36.88 16.73 45.49
N ASN A 968 -36.15 16.32 44.42
CA ASN A 968 -34.73 16.66 44.25
C ASN A 968 -34.56 18.13 43.84
N VAL A 969 -35.40 18.65 42.95
CA VAL A 969 -35.38 20.07 42.57
C VAL A 969 -35.85 20.95 43.73
N PHE A 970 -36.92 20.54 44.41
CA PHE A 970 -37.55 21.28 45.50
C PHE A 970 -36.59 21.58 46.65
N GLN A 971 -35.70 20.65 47.01
CA GLN A 971 -34.70 20.87 48.07
C GLN A 971 -33.81 22.09 47.84
N HIS A 972 -33.57 22.48 46.58
CA HIS A 972 -32.72 23.61 46.21
C HIS A 972 -33.50 24.91 45.97
N ILE A 973 -34.77 24.82 45.51
CA ILE A 973 -35.60 26.01 45.26
C ILE A 973 -36.51 26.38 46.43
N LYS A 974 -36.63 25.53 47.45
CA LYS A 974 -37.56 25.72 48.58
C LYS A 974 -37.48 27.10 49.20
N THR A 975 -36.29 27.73 49.27
CA THR A 975 -36.08 29.08 49.86
C THR A 975 -36.82 30.20 49.11
N ASN A 976 -36.97 30.07 47.79
CA ASN A 976 -37.60 31.07 46.93
C ASN A 976 -38.95 30.62 46.35
N PHE A 977 -39.41 29.42 46.71
CA PHE A 977 -40.66 28.85 46.24
C PHE A 977 -41.85 29.70 46.69
N ASN A 978 -42.69 30.15 45.75
CA ASN A 978 -43.81 31.06 46.01
C ASN A 978 -45.18 30.44 45.66
N LEU A 979 -46.26 31.22 45.80
CA LEU A 979 -47.62 30.75 45.52
C LEU A 979 -47.85 30.41 44.04
N ASP A 980 -47.22 31.15 43.11
CA ASP A 980 -47.35 30.89 41.68
C ASP A 980 -46.61 29.61 41.27
N ASP A 981 -45.44 29.35 41.88
CA ASP A 981 -44.73 28.07 41.72
C ASP A 981 -45.57 26.89 42.24
N LEU A 982 -46.28 27.07 43.36
CA LEU A 982 -47.19 26.05 43.91
C LEU A 982 -48.38 25.79 42.99
N LYS A 983 -48.94 26.82 42.34
CA LYS A 983 -50.01 26.66 41.34
C LYS A 983 -49.50 25.90 40.12
N GLN A 984 -48.32 26.25 39.60
CA GLN A 984 -47.70 25.54 38.47
C GLN A 984 -47.46 24.07 38.81
N LEU A 985 -46.94 23.78 40.00
CA LEU A 985 -46.79 22.42 40.52
C LEU A 985 -48.13 21.70 40.59
N GLY A 986 -49.15 22.36 41.15
CA GLY A 986 -50.51 21.84 41.23
C GLY A 986 -51.06 21.44 39.87
N THR A 987 -50.90 22.30 38.85
CA THR A 987 -51.29 21.99 37.47
C THR A 987 -50.58 20.74 36.94
N VAL A 988 -49.25 20.63 37.10
CA VAL A 988 -48.49 19.46 36.64
C VAL A 988 -48.95 18.18 37.35
N LEU A 989 -49.10 18.19 38.68
CA LEU A 989 -49.52 17.03 39.45
C LEU A 989 -50.96 16.61 39.12
N SER A 990 -51.90 17.57 39.05
CA SER A 990 -53.29 17.30 38.70
C SER A 990 -53.42 16.73 37.29
N ASN A 991 -52.71 17.29 36.32
CA ASN A 991 -52.76 16.80 34.95
C ASN A 991 -52.09 15.42 34.82
N ALA A 992 -50.97 15.17 35.51
CA ALA A 992 -50.30 13.87 35.49
C ALA A 992 -51.18 12.75 36.07
N VAL A 993 -51.86 12.99 37.19
CA VAL A 993 -52.81 12.03 37.80
C VAL A 993 -54.05 11.84 36.94
N SER A 994 -54.42 12.83 36.13
CA SER A 994 -55.57 12.75 35.23
C SER A 994 -55.34 11.83 34.03
N VAL A 995 -54.10 11.47 33.70
CA VAL A 995 -53.82 10.54 32.59
C VAL A 995 -54.30 9.12 32.97
N PRO A 996 -55.14 8.46 32.15
CA PRO A 996 -55.70 7.15 32.51
C PRO A 996 -54.63 6.07 32.66
N VAL A 997 -54.80 5.19 33.65
CA VAL A 997 -53.96 4.01 33.87
C VAL A 997 -54.44 2.89 32.92
N TYR A 998 -54.03 2.90 31.65
CA TYR A 998 -54.27 1.73 30.79
C TYR A 998 -53.31 0.62 31.24
N GLY A 999 -53.83 -0.47 31.81
CA GLY A 999 -53.01 -1.60 32.23
C GLY A 999 -52.24 -2.18 31.05
N GLU A 1000 -50.91 -2.25 31.13
CA GLU A 1000 -50.04 -2.89 30.12
C GLU A 1000 -50.24 -4.42 30.06
N THR A 1001 -51.15 -4.99 30.87
CA THR A 1001 -51.48 -6.42 30.88
C THR A 1001 -53.00 -6.63 30.82
N THR A 1002 -53.47 -7.01 29.64
CA THR A 1002 -54.70 -7.79 29.32
C THR A 1002 -56.02 -7.44 30.04
N PRO A 1003 -57.12 -7.14 29.31
CA PRO A 1003 -58.45 -6.91 29.87
C PRO A 1003 -59.18 -8.14 30.48
N TYR A 1004 -58.50 -9.28 30.67
CA TYR A 1004 -59.18 -10.58 30.83
C TYR A 1004 -59.13 -11.22 32.22
N ILE A 1005 -58.50 -10.60 33.22
CA ILE A 1005 -58.54 -11.10 34.61
C ILE A 1005 -59.02 -9.97 35.53
N ILE A 1006 -60.31 -9.99 35.85
CA ILE A 1006 -60.91 -9.14 36.87
C ILE A 1006 -60.57 -9.78 38.22
N SER A 1007 -59.66 -9.17 38.99
CA SER A 1007 -59.38 -9.56 40.37
C SER A 1007 -60.50 -9.08 41.29
N THR A 1008 -61.02 -9.97 42.12
CA THR A 1008 -61.97 -9.67 43.20
C THR A 1008 -61.30 -8.80 44.28
N SER A 1009 -61.55 -7.50 44.23
CA SER A 1009 -61.79 -6.55 45.34
C SER A 1009 -61.00 -6.60 46.68
N SER A 1010 -59.79 -7.18 46.79
CA SER A 1010 -59.01 -7.07 48.04
C SER A 1010 -57.54 -6.63 47.95
N ASP A 1011 -56.91 -6.59 46.77
CA ASP A 1011 -55.46 -6.30 46.65
C ASP A 1011 -55.13 -5.17 45.64
N LEU A 1012 -55.90 -4.08 45.62
CA LEU A 1012 -55.55 -2.90 44.82
C LEU A 1012 -54.58 -2.01 45.60
N SER A 1013 -53.30 -2.07 45.22
CA SER A 1013 -52.22 -1.25 45.79
C SER A 1013 -52.06 0.08 45.05
N LEU A 1014 -51.50 1.06 45.76
CA LEU A 1014 -51.29 2.42 45.26
C LEU A 1014 -50.24 2.41 44.12
N THR A 1015 -50.55 3.04 42.98
CA THR A 1015 -49.61 3.05 41.83
C THR A 1015 -48.35 3.87 42.16
N PRO A 1016 -47.19 3.59 41.52
CA PRO A 1016 -45.96 4.37 41.74
C PRO A 1016 -46.12 5.87 41.46
N LEU A 1017 -46.96 6.24 40.48
CA LEU A 1017 -47.30 7.63 40.19
C LEU A 1017 -48.10 8.25 41.35
N HIS A 1018 -49.17 7.59 41.79
CA HIS A 1018 -49.98 8.03 42.92
C HIS A 1018 -49.12 8.21 44.19
N ASP A 1019 -48.18 7.31 44.42
CA ASP A 1019 -47.30 7.36 45.60
C ASP A 1019 -46.34 8.55 45.51
N GLY A 1020 -45.74 8.76 44.34
CA GLY A 1020 -44.89 9.92 44.07
C GLY A 1020 -45.61 11.25 44.26
N VAL A 1021 -46.88 11.35 43.82
CA VAL A 1021 -47.69 12.57 43.97
C VAL A 1021 -48.03 12.81 45.44
N LEU A 1022 -48.46 11.79 46.18
CA LEU A 1022 -48.74 11.92 47.62
C LEU A 1022 -47.47 12.28 48.40
N HIS A 1023 -46.33 11.71 48.05
CA HIS A 1023 -45.04 12.04 48.65
C HIS A 1023 -44.65 13.51 48.38
N ALA A 1024 -44.87 14.01 47.15
CA ALA A 1024 -44.67 15.42 46.83
C ALA A 1024 -45.56 16.34 47.69
N MET A 1025 -46.83 15.96 47.89
CA MET A 1025 -47.75 16.69 48.75
C MET A 1025 -47.35 16.65 50.23
N GLU A 1026 -46.85 15.52 50.73
CA GLU A 1026 -46.35 15.39 52.10
C GLU A 1026 -45.12 16.27 52.33
N LEU A 1027 -44.22 16.34 51.35
CA LEU A 1027 -43.04 17.21 51.39
C LEU A 1027 -43.43 18.70 51.44
N LEU A 1028 -44.38 19.13 50.59
CA LEU A 1028 -44.93 20.49 50.59
C LEU A 1028 -45.60 20.82 51.92
N GLN A 1029 -46.42 19.89 52.44
CA GLN A 1029 -47.10 20.04 53.72
C GLN A 1029 -46.08 20.27 54.84
N LYS A 1030 -45.05 19.42 54.92
CA LYS A 1030 -44.01 19.53 55.93
C LYS A 1030 -43.26 20.86 55.87
N GLU A 1031 -42.90 21.32 54.67
CA GLU A 1031 -42.18 22.60 54.50
C GLU A 1031 -43.07 23.81 54.80
N ALA A 1032 -44.32 23.82 54.33
CA ALA A 1032 -45.28 24.89 54.59
C ALA A 1032 -45.56 25.08 56.09
N MET A 1033 -45.63 23.96 56.83
CA MET A 1033 -45.77 23.97 58.29
C MET A 1033 -44.51 24.43 59.02
N GLN A 1034 -43.31 24.09 58.52
CA GLN A 1034 -42.05 24.50 59.16
C GLN A 1034 -41.74 25.99 59.01
N ARG A 1035 -42.17 26.61 57.91
CA ARG A 1035 -41.85 28.01 57.60
C ARG A 1035 -42.89 29.04 58.00
N ASN A 1036 -44.00 28.63 58.63
CA ASN A 1036 -45.17 29.50 58.82
C ASN A 1036 -45.60 30.21 57.51
N SER A 1037 -45.45 29.55 56.36
CA SER A 1037 -45.91 30.06 55.07
C SER A 1037 -47.43 29.84 54.96
N SER A 1038 -48.19 30.51 55.83
CA SER A 1038 -49.63 30.33 56.04
C SER A 1038 -50.45 30.47 54.76
N LYS A 1039 -49.99 31.27 53.80
CA LYS A 1039 -50.64 31.53 52.51
C LYS A 1039 -50.63 30.35 51.54
N MET A 1040 -49.71 29.39 51.69
CA MET A 1040 -49.65 28.19 50.83
C MET A 1040 -50.58 27.08 51.30
N ILE A 1041 -50.92 27.06 52.60
CA ILE A 1041 -51.70 25.99 53.23
C ILE A 1041 -53.10 25.85 52.58
N PRO A 1042 -53.87 26.92 52.33
CA PRO A 1042 -55.16 26.80 51.64
C PRO A 1042 -55.07 26.18 50.24
N GLU A 1043 -54.00 26.47 49.50
CA GLU A 1043 -53.82 25.95 48.13
C GLU A 1043 -53.43 24.46 48.15
N ILE A 1044 -52.63 24.03 49.13
CA ILE A 1044 -52.34 22.61 49.40
C ILE A 1044 -53.65 21.86 49.72
N PHE A 1045 -54.53 22.46 50.53
CA PHE A 1045 -55.85 21.88 50.81
C PHE A 1045 -56.70 21.72 49.54
N LYS A 1046 -56.78 22.74 48.68
CA LYS A 1046 -57.55 22.65 47.42
C LYS A 1046 -57.05 21.50 46.53
N LEU A 1047 -55.73 21.31 46.42
CA LEU A 1047 -55.14 20.21 45.64
C LEU A 1047 -55.47 18.85 46.26
N LEU A 1048 -55.25 18.68 47.57
CA LEU A 1048 -55.57 17.43 48.27
C LEU A 1048 -57.07 17.10 48.23
N LEU A 1049 -57.93 18.10 48.34
CA LEU A 1049 -59.38 17.95 48.21
C LEU A 1049 -59.79 17.57 46.79
N THR A 1050 -59.11 18.11 45.77
CA THR A 1050 -59.31 17.69 44.38
C THR A 1050 -58.92 16.21 44.21
N PHE A 1051 -57.79 15.77 44.77
CA PHE A 1051 -57.39 14.37 44.77
C PHE A 1051 -58.34 13.46 45.57
N ALA A 1052 -58.92 13.96 46.68
CA ALA A 1052 -59.91 13.23 47.46
C ALA A 1052 -61.22 12.99 46.68
N LYS A 1053 -61.64 13.94 45.82
CA LYS A 1053 -62.82 13.76 44.94
C LYS A 1053 -62.67 12.60 43.96
N PHE A 1054 -61.44 12.21 43.62
CA PHE A 1054 -61.18 11.06 42.74
C PHE A 1054 -61.58 9.70 43.33
N THR A 1055 -61.94 9.63 44.63
CA THR A 1055 -62.55 8.42 45.22
C THR A 1055 -63.91 8.06 44.61
N CYS A 1056 -64.72 9.06 44.24
CA CYS A 1056 -66.05 8.88 43.68
C CYS A 1056 -66.20 9.41 42.26
N SER A 1057 -65.28 10.29 41.83
CA SER A 1057 -65.36 11.01 40.55
C SER A 1057 -63.99 10.93 39.86
N PRO A 1058 -63.70 9.89 39.05
CA PRO A 1058 -62.40 9.77 38.40
C PRO A 1058 -62.13 10.98 37.48
N PRO A 1059 -60.87 11.41 37.33
CA PRO A 1059 -60.54 12.54 36.48
C PRO A 1059 -60.82 12.22 35.00
N THR A 1060 -61.40 13.17 34.27
CA THR A 1060 -61.74 13.01 32.85
C THR A 1060 -60.63 13.60 31.97
N PHE A 1061 -59.90 12.75 31.24
CA PHE A 1061 -58.77 13.18 30.38
C PHE A 1061 -59.18 13.45 28.92
N THR A 1062 -60.20 12.76 28.40
CA THR A 1062 -60.74 12.96 27.05
C THR A 1062 -62.27 13.01 27.09
N LYS A 1063 -62.92 13.86 26.28
CA LYS A 1063 -64.39 13.89 26.14
C LYS A 1063 -64.97 12.68 25.38
N LEU A 1064 -64.15 11.67 25.03
CA LEU A 1064 -64.56 10.59 24.11
C LEU A 1064 -65.08 9.31 24.81
N GLU A 1065 -65.20 9.29 26.13
CA GLU A 1065 -65.75 8.14 26.86
C GLU A 1065 -67.27 8.27 27.04
N SER A 1066 -68.03 7.94 25.99
CA SER A 1066 -69.49 7.82 26.11
C SER A 1066 -70.04 6.44 25.72
N LYS A 1067 -69.21 5.40 25.55
CA LYS A 1067 -69.68 4.04 25.21
C LYS A 1067 -68.79 2.92 25.76
N GLN A 1068 -68.77 2.69 27.08
CA GLN A 1068 -68.51 1.37 27.70
C GLN A 1068 -68.55 1.46 29.25
N ASN A 1069 -69.70 1.20 29.88
CA ASN A 1069 -69.86 1.30 31.35
C ASN A 1069 -68.91 0.40 32.18
N LYS A 1070 -68.39 -0.72 31.64
CA LYS A 1070 -67.55 -1.66 32.42
C LYS A 1070 -66.08 -1.25 32.56
N MET A 1071 -65.55 -0.41 31.67
CA MET A 1071 -64.17 0.11 31.76
C MET A 1071 -64.08 1.21 32.82
N SER A 1072 -65.14 2.00 32.96
CA SER A 1072 -65.29 3.08 33.93
C SER A 1072 -65.12 2.60 35.38
N ASP A 1073 -65.70 1.43 35.72
CA ASP A 1073 -65.65 0.92 37.09
C ASP A 1073 -64.22 0.51 37.50
N TRP A 1074 -63.47 -0.15 36.61
CA TRP A 1074 -62.08 -0.55 36.87
C TRP A 1074 -61.14 0.64 36.99
N ILE A 1075 -61.29 1.65 36.12
CA ILE A 1075 -60.53 2.91 36.21
C ILE A 1075 -60.80 3.57 37.57
N THR A 1076 -62.06 3.64 37.98
CA THR A 1076 -62.45 4.25 39.25
C THR A 1076 -61.86 3.47 40.44
N MET A 1077 -61.82 2.14 40.41
CA MET A 1077 -61.22 1.30 41.46
C MET A 1077 -59.72 1.58 41.68
N ASN A 1078 -58.95 1.96 40.65
CA ASN A 1078 -57.53 2.30 40.78
C ASN A 1078 -57.26 3.65 41.49
N TYR A 1079 -58.24 4.57 41.49
CA TYR A 1079 -58.12 5.88 42.16
C TYR A 1079 -58.57 5.83 43.63
N VAL A 1080 -59.31 4.80 44.06
CA VAL A 1080 -59.81 4.66 45.44
C VAL A 1080 -58.69 4.74 46.49
N PRO A 1081 -57.61 3.94 46.43
CA PRO A 1081 -56.54 4.01 47.44
C PRO A 1081 -55.82 5.36 47.47
N PHE A 1082 -55.69 6.03 46.32
CA PHE A 1082 -55.07 7.35 46.20
C PHE A 1082 -55.92 8.43 46.88
N GLY A 1083 -57.23 8.46 46.58
CA GLY A 1083 -58.16 9.40 47.18
C GLY A 1083 -58.35 9.18 48.69
N GLU A 1084 -58.39 7.93 49.17
CA GLU A 1084 -58.46 7.61 50.60
C GLU A 1084 -57.23 8.12 51.38
N LYS A 1085 -56.03 7.98 50.80
CA LYS A 1085 -54.81 8.54 51.38
C LYS A 1085 -54.82 10.07 51.36
N ALA A 1086 -55.31 10.69 50.28
CA ALA A 1086 -55.47 12.14 50.21
C ALA A 1086 -56.42 12.66 51.31
N VAL A 1087 -57.57 12.01 51.55
CA VAL A 1087 -58.49 12.32 52.66
C VAL A 1087 -57.77 12.22 54.00
N THR A 1088 -56.99 11.16 54.22
CA THR A 1088 -56.22 10.99 55.46
C THR A 1088 -55.20 12.13 55.67
N MET A 1089 -54.55 12.60 54.60
CA MET A 1089 -53.63 13.74 54.67
C MET A 1089 -54.36 15.06 54.98
N VAL A 1090 -55.54 15.28 54.38
CA VAL A 1090 -56.40 16.45 54.67
C VAL A 1090 -56.77 16.49 56.16
N VAL A 1091 -57.24 15.36 56.73
CA VAL A 1091 -57.62 15.27 58.16
C VAL A 1091 -56.43 15.65 59.04
N LYS A 1092 -55.27 15.01 58.83
CA LYS A 1092 -54.05 15.26 59.61
C LYS A 1092 -53.53 16.69 59.49
N LEU A 1093 -53.69 17.32 58.31
CA LEU A 1093 -53.30 18.71 58.10
C LEU A 1093 -54.26 19.65 58.81
N TYR A 1094 -55.57 19.41 58.72
CA TYR A 1094 -56.59 20.24 59.35
C TYR A 1094 -56.51 20.20 60.89
N GLU A 1095 -56.32 19.03 61.50
CA GLU A 1095 -56.11 18.91 62.95
C GLU A 1095 -54.99 19.81 63.49
N LYS A 1096 -53.93 20.03 62.69
CA LYS A 1096 -52.78 20.86 63.06
C LYS A 1096 -52.91 22.33 62.66
N THR A 1097 -53.84 22.68 61.77
CA THR A 1097 -53.93 24.02 61.15
C THR A 1097 -55.31 24.68 61.25
N ALA A 1098 -56.28 24.05 61.91
CA ALA A 1098 -57.66 24.54 62.01
C ALA A 1098 -57.78 25.96 62.57
N GLU A 1099 -56.90 26.37 63.49
CA GLU A 1099 -56.89 27.72 64.09
C GLU A 1099 -56.16 28.78 63.26
N ASN A 1100 -55.58 28.41 62.11
CA ASN A 1100 -54.82 29.34 61.26
C ASN A 1100 -55.78 30.30 60.52
N PRO A 1101 -55.57 31.63 60.60
CA PRO A 1101 -56.47 32.62 59.99
C PRO A 1101 -56.61 32.49 58.47
N GLU A 1102 -55.56 32.05 57.76
CA GLU A 1102 -55.62 31.84 56.30
C GLU A 1102 -56.51 30.63 55.93
N VAL A 1103 -56.54 29.59 56.78
CA VAL A 1103 -57.39 28.40 56.60
C VAL A 1103 -58.86 28.74 56.87
N ILE A 1104 -59.10 29.59 57.86
CA ILE A 1104 -60.44 30.11 58.20
C ILE A 1104 -60.96 31.01 57.08
N ASN A 1105 -60.17 32.00 56.64
CA ASN A 1105 -60.56 32.93 55.58
C ASN A 1105 -60.82 32.25 54.23
N ALA A 1106 -60.13 31.14 53.94
CA ALA A 1106 -60.34 30.36 52.73
C ALA A 1106 -61.51 29.37 52.81
N ASN A 1107 -62.27 29.33 53.91
CA ASN A 1107 -63.42 28.43 54.11
C ASN A 1107 -63.08 26.94 53.93
N ILE A 1108 -61.87 26.51 54.29
CA ILE A 1108 -61.42 25.13 54.07
C ILE A 1108 -62.32 24.09 54.75
N LEU A 1109 -62.86 24.38 55.94
CA LEU A 1109 -63.80 23.48 56.62
C LEU A 1109 -65.04 23.18 55.77
N LYS A 1110 -65.59 24.20 55.09
CA LYS A 1110 -66.71 24.03 54.17
C LYS A 1110 -66.30 23.14 52.99
N GLU A 1111 -65.19 23.43 52.35
CA GLU A 1111 -64.69 22.66 51.19
C GLU A 1111 -64.41 21.19 51.53
N ILE A 1112 -63.93 20.92 52.75
CA ILE A 1112 -63.78 19.54 53.24
C ILE A 1112 -65.14 18.86 53.36
N ILE A 1113 -66.15 19.52 53.95
CA ILE A 1113 -67.50 18.97 54.10
C ILE A 1113 -68.14 18.70 52.73
N VAL A 1114 -68.06 19.66 51.79
CA VAL A 1114 -68.53 19.49 50.39
C VAL A 1114 -67.87 18.27 49.73
N THR A 1115 -66.56 18.09 49.94
CA THR A 1115 -65.82 16.97 49.34
C THR A 1115 -66.21 15.63 49.96
N LEU A 1116 -66.47 15.58 51.27
CA LEU A 1116 -66.92 14.37 51.96
C LEU A 1116 -68.42 14.10 51.77
N HIS A 1117 -69.22 15.09 51.38
CA HIS A 1117 -70.66 14.95 51.12
C HIS A 1117 -70.95 13.85 50.08
N THR A 1118 -70.24 13.88 48.96
CA THR A 1118 -70.47 12.94 47.83
C THR A 1118 -70.31 11.47 48.24
N PRO A 1119 -69.20 11.02 48.86
CA PRO A 1119 -69.08 9.64 49.33
C PRO A 1119 -70.07 9.27 50.44
N LEU A 1120 -70.49 10.23 51.27
CA LEU A 1120 -71.46 10.01 52.35
C LEU A 1120 -72.90 9.87 51.84
N ALA A 1121 -73.31 10.68 50.87
CA ALA A 1121 -74.63 10.59 50.23
C ALA A 1121 -74.81 9.30 49.41
N LEU A 1122 -73.70 8.73 48.90
CA LEU A 1122 -73.66 7.45 48.20
C LEU A 1122 -73.54 6.24 49.14
N LYS A 1123 -73.93 6.36 50.41
CA LYS A 1123 -73.92 5.26 51.38
C LYS A 1123 -74.67 4.05 50.81
N TYR A 1124 -73.97 2.91 50.73
CA TYR A 1124 -74.37 1.65 50.08
C TYR A 1124 -74.32 1.58 48.54
N ASN A 1125 -74.11 2.70 47.83
CA ASN A 1125 -73.92 2.75 46.37
C ASN A 1125 -72.47 3.02 45.94
N CYS A 1126 -71.54 3.16 46.89
CA CYS A 1126 -70.11 3.30 46.59
C CYS A 1126 -69.52 2.00 46.04
N ILE A 1127 -68.55 2.13 45.13
CA ILE A 1127 -67.82 1.00 44.53
C ILE A 1127 -67.06 0.17 45.59
N SER A 1128 -66.61 0.83 46.67
CA SER A 1128 -66.04 0.17 47.86
C SER A 1128 -66.71 0.69 49.13
N ASN A 1129 -67.01 -0.22 50.06
CA ASN A 1129 -67.52 0.12 51.39
C ASN A 1129 -66.50 0.88 52.25
N SER A 1130 -65.21 0.84 51.92
CA SER A 1130 -64.16 1.58 52.65
C SER A 1130 -64.30 3.10 52.49
N ILE A 1131 -64.83 3.57 51.34
CA ILE A 1131 -64.87 4.98 50.96
C ILE A 1131 -65.76 5.80 51.90
N TRP A 1132 -67.04 5.42 52.02
CA TRP A 1132 -67.99 6.14 52.87
C TRP A 1132 -67.67 5.97 54.36
N LYS A 1133 -67.13 4.80 54.76
CA LYS A 1133 -66.67 4.55 56.15
C LYS A 1133 -65.51 5.47 56.52
N LEU A 1134 -64.52 5.62 55.64
CA LEU A 1134 -63.41 6.54 55.85
C LEU A 1134 -63.90 8.00 55.85
N ALA A 1135 -64.81 8.37 54.94
CA ALA A 1135 -65.39 9.71 54.89
C ALA A 1135 -66.14 10.05 56.19
N ALA A 1136 -66.91 9.12 56.76
CA ALA A 1136 -67.65 9.31 58.00
C ALA A 1136 -66.73 9.50 59.20
N ASN A 1137 -65.72 8.63 59.35
CA ASN A 1137 -64.70 8.75 60.39
C ASN A 1137 -63.89 10.05 60.26
N SER A 1138 -63.55 10.44 59.02
CA SER A 1138 -62.86 11.69 58.72
C SER A 1138 -63.70 12.91 59.09
N LEU A 1139 -64.99 12.92 58.74
CA LEU A 1139 -65.94 13.97 59.09
C LEU A 1139 -66.06 14.11 60.61
N ILE A 1140 -66.20 13.00 61.34
CA ILE A 1140 -66.25 13.01 62.82
C ILE A 1140 -64.99 13.66 63.40
N THR A 1141 -63.82 13.29 62.89
CA THR A 1141 -62.53 13.78 63.39
C THR A 1141 -62.36 15.27 63.12
N ILE A 1142 -62.67 15.71 61.89
CA ILE A 1142 -62.59 17.10 61.47
C ILE A 1142 -63.57 17.97 62.26
N LEU A 1143 -64.82 17.53 62.47
CA LEU A 1143 -65.83 18.32 63.18
C LEU A 1143 -65.52 18.48 64.67
N LYS A 1144 -64.90 17.49 65.33
CA LYS A 1144 -64.44 17.63 66.74
C LYS A 1144 -63.52 18.82 66.97
N VAL A 1145 -62.75 19.21 65.96
CA VAL A 1145 -61.85 20.37 65.97
C VAL A 1145 -62.52 21.58 65.30
N GLY A 1146 -63.10 21.38 64.11
CA GLY A 1146 -63.68 22.42 63.29
C GLY A 1146 -64.90 23.12 63.89
N LEU A 1147 -65.77 22.39 64.61
CA LEU A 1147 -66.92 23.00 65.30
C LEU A 1147 -66.46 23.98 66.39
N LYS A 1148 -65.37 23.68 67.09
CA LYS A 1148 -64.78 24.58 68.11
C LYS A 1148 -64.31 25.89 67.48
N VAL A 1149 -63.66 25.82 66.32
CA VAL A 1149 -63.19 26.99 65.56
C VAL A 1149 -64.34 27.77 64.94
N ALA A 1150 -65.34 27.09 64.38
CA ALA A 1150 -66.51 27.73 63.79
C ALA A 1150 -67.31 28.52 64.85
N ARG A 1151 -67.45 27.97 66.07
CA ARG A 1151 -68.09 28.66 67.21
C ARG A 1151 -67.37 29.94 67.63
N SER A 1152 -66.03 30.00 67.50
CA SER A 1152 -65.24 31.17 67.93
C SER A 1152 -65.16 32.29 66.88
N HIS A 1153 -65.50 32.03 65.62
CA HIS A 1153 -65.34 32.99 64.50
C HIS A 1153 -66.67 33.41 63.80
N GLY A 1154 -67.83 33.01 64.32
CA GLY A 1154 -69.14 33.57 63.96
C GLY A 1154 -69.50 33.53 62.47
N ASN A 1155 -69.99 34.66 61.93
CA ASN A 1155 -70.64 34.79 60.59
C ASN A 1155 -69.82 34.28 59.39
N GLN A 1156 -68.50 34.06 59.54
CA GLN A 1156 -67.63 33.55 58.48
C GLN A 1156 -67.99 32.13 58.03
N PHE A 1157 -68.62 31.33 58.90
CA PHE A 1157 -69.00 29.94 58.59
C PHE A 1157 -70.50 29.75 58.26
N SER A 1158 -71.25 30.82 58.01
CA SER A 1158 -72.71 30.75 57.75
C SER A 1158 -73.09 29.72 56.67
N SER A 1159 -72.43 29.76 55.50
CA SER A 1159 -72.69 28.83 54.40
C SER A 1159 -72.15 27.41 54.57
N MET A 1160 -71.40 27.13 55.65
CA MET A 1160 -70.93 25.77 55.97
C MET A 1160 -72.02 24.96 56.69
N TRP A 1161 -72.85 25.63 57.49
CA TRP A 1161 -73.89 24.97 58.28
C TRP A 1161 -74.95 24.31 57.39
N ASP A 1162 -75.38 24.99 56.31
CA ASP A 1162 -76.35 24.43 55.34
C ASP A 1162 -75.79 23.19 54.62
N GLU A 1163 -74.51 23.22 54.27
CA GLU A 1163 -73.83 22.09 53.63
C GLU A 1163 -73.69 20.90 54.61
N LEU A 1164 -73.39 21.20 55.87
CA LEU A 1164 -73.27 20.20 56.92
C LEU A 1164 -74.61 19.53 57.22
N SER A 1165 -75.73 20.28 57.26
CA SER A 1165 -77.05 19.68 57.52
C SER A 1165 -77.46 18.77 56.37
N THR A 1166 -77.25 19.21 55.13
CA THR A 1166 -77.52 18.42 53.92
C THR A 1166 -76.69 17.14 53.93
N THR A 1167 -75.40 17.24 54.25
CA THR A 1167 -74.50 16.07 54.36
C THR A 1167 -74.91 15.08 55.44
N LEU A 1168 -75.32 15.56 56.63
CA LEU A 1168 -75.77 14.70 57.72
C LEU A 1168 -77.11 14.02 57.38
N ASN A 1169 -78.02 14.76 56.75
CA ASN A 1169 -79.31 14.23 56.31
C ASN A 1169 -79.14 13.10 55.29
N ASP A 1170 -78.37 13.33 54.23
CA ASP A 1170 -78.20 12.36 53.14
C ASP A 1170 -77.39 11.12 53.59
N PHE A 1171 -76.57 11.24 54.64
CA PHE A 1171 -75.82 10.13 55.23
C PHE A 1171 -76.64 9.28 56.21
N LEU A 1172 -77.38 9.93 57.13
CA LEU A 1172 -78.19 9.23 58.13
C LEU A 1172 -79.47 8.64 57.53
N PHE A 1173 -80.00 9.28 56.48
CA PHE A 1173 -81.19 8.87 55.74
C PHE A 1173 -80.88 8.61 54.26
N PRO A 1174 -80.06 7.60 53.93
CA PRO A 1174 -79.68 7.34 52.55
C PRO A 1174 -80.88 6.89 51.70
N ASN A 1175 -80.93 7.33 50.45
CA ASN A 1175 -81.98 6.96 49.48
C ASN A 1175 -81.90 5.50 48.99
N THR A 1176 -80.84 4.78 49.35
CA THR A 1176 -80.58 3.39 48.93
C THR A 1176 -80.46 2.44 50.12
N CYS A 1177 -81.09 1.27 50.00
CA CYS A 1177 -81.09 0.24 51.04
C CYS A 1177 -79.84 -0.65 50.96
N ALA A 1178 -79.37 -1.17 52.10
CA ALA A 1178 -78.26 -2.10 52.15
C ALA A 1178 -78.56 -3.41 51.38
N SER A 1179 -77.57 -3.97 50.70
CA SER A 1179 -77.71 -5.25 49.97
C SER A 1179 -78.17 -6.38 50.90
N ALA A 1180 -79.08 -7.23 50.42
CA ALA A 1180 -79.64 -8.36 51.16
C ALA A 1180 -78.60 -9.46 51.52
N ASP A 1181 -77.42 -9.44 50.90
CA ASP A 1181 -76.34 -10.41 51.10
C ASP A 1181 -75.29 -10.00 52.17
N LYS A 1182 -75.49 -8.90 52.91
CA LYS A 1182 -74.54 -8.44 53.93
C LYS A 1182 -74.57 -9.28 55.22
N GLY A 1183 -73.39 -9.55 55.80
CA GLY A 1183 -73.26 -10.25 57.08
C GLY A 1183 -73.65 -9.39 58.29
N LEU A 1184 -74.09 -10.03 59.39
CA LEU A 1184 -74.54 -9.37 60.62
C LEU A 1184 -73.47 -8.44 61.23
N GLU A 1185 -72.20 -8.84 61.19
CA GLU A 1185 -71.09 -8.03 61.73
C GLU A 1185 -70.89 -6.72 60.96
N GLU A 1186 -71.11 -6.72 59.64
CA GLU A 1186 -71.00 -5.50 58.82
C GLU A 1186 -72.14 -4.53 59.09
N MET A 1187 -73.36 -5.04 59.31
CA MET A 1187 -74.51 -4.20 59.69
C MET A 1187 -74.29 -3.54 61.05
N ILE A 1188 -73.78 -4.27 62.04
CA ILE A 1188 -73.44 -3.73 63.36
C ILE A 1188 -72.35 -2.64 63.24
N ALA A 1189 -71.34 -2.85 62.39
CA ALA A 1189 -70.29 -1.85 62.17
C ALA A 1189 -70.81 -0.57 61.47
N ASP A 1190 -71.73 -0.72 60.52
CA ASP A 1190 -72.38 0.39 59.83
C ASP A 1190 -73.24 1.20 60.84
N GLU A 1191 -74.08 0.56 61.63
CA GLU A 1191 -74.90 1.18 62.70
C GLU A 1191 -74.03 1.86 63.78
N THR A 1192 -72.90 1.26 64.13
CA THR A 1192 -71.95 1.84 65.10
C THR A 1192 -71.41 3.18 64.60
N THR A 1193 -71.16 3.31 63.29
CA THR A 1193 -70.66 4.55 62.68
C THR A 1193 -71.74 5.64 62.71
N ASP A 1194 -73.00 5.28 62.45
CA ASP A 1194 -74.15 6.19 62.54
C ASP A 1194 -74.35 6.70 63.98
N CYS A 1195 -74.27 5.79 64.96
CA CYS A 1195 -74.32 6.13 66.38
C CYS A 1195 -73.20 7.12 66.79
N GLN A 1196 -72.00 6.99 66.23
CA GLN A 1196 -70.89 7.90 66.53
C GLN A 1196 -71.14 9.33 66.02
N ILE A 1197 -71.80 9.50 64.88
CA ILE A 1197 -72.21 10.83 64.39
C ILE A 1197 -73.30 11.42 65.27
N ILE A 1198 -74.29 10.62 65.67
CA ILE A 1198 -75.35 11.07 66.59
C ILE A 1198 -74.75 11.50 67.94
N GLU A 1199 -73.79 10.75 68.47
CA GLU A 1199 -73.10 11.10 69.70
C GLU A 1199 -72.24 12.37 69.54
N LEU A 1200 -71.64 12.60 68.37
CA LEU A 1200 -70.96 13.86 68.05
C LEU A 1200 -71.94 15.05 68.07
N LEU A 1201 -73.12 14.91 67.47
CA LEU A 1201 -74.16 15.95 67.51
C LEU A 1201 -74.63 16.22 68.95
N ARG A 1202 -74.82 15.16 69.73
CA ARG A 1202 -75.19 15.26 71.15
C ARG A 1202 -74.13 15.98 72.00
N THR A 1203 -72.85 15.76 71.74
CA THR A 1203 -71.74 16.27 72.57
C THR A 1203 -71.18 17.60 72.11
N GLU A 1204 -71.11 17.85 70.79
CA GLU A 1204 -70.48 19.04 70.22
C GLU A 1204 -71.46 20.02 69.56
N VAL A 1205 -72.73 19.66 69.32
CA VAL A 1205 -73.73 20.58 68.72
C VAL A 1205 -74.78 21.02 69.74
N LEU A 1206 -75.51 20.08 70.36
CA LEU A 1206 -76.64 20.41 71.28
C LEU A 1206 -76.26 21.29 72.49
N PRO A 1207 -75.13 21.08 73.20
CA PRO A 1207 -74.75 21.87 74.37
C PRO A 1207 -74.41 23.34 74.02
N PHE A 1208 -74.10 23.61 72.75
CA PHE A 1208 -73.64 24.90 72.26
C PHE A 1208 -74.66 25.59 71.34
N SER A 1209 -75.93 25.20 71.43
CA SER A 1209 -77.06 25.69 70.60
C SER A 1209 -77.19 27.21 70.50
N LYS A 1210 -76.70 27.99 71.48
CA LYS A 1210 -76.71 29.46 71.45
C LYS A 1210 -75.70 30.08 70.45
N SER A 1211 -74.69 29.32 70.05
CA SER A 1211 -73.56 29.77 69.21
C SER A 1211 -73.62 29.24 67.77
N ILE A 1212 -74.70 28.52 67.42
CA ILE A 1212 -74.92 27.84 66.14
C ILE A 1212 -76.19 28.42 65.50
N PRO A 1213 -76.29 28.54 64.16
CA PRO A 1213 -77.50 29.05 63.50
C PRO A 1213 -78.76 28.26 63.87
N LYS A 1214 -79.85 28.98 64.14
CA LYS A 1214 -81.13 28.36 64.53
C LYS A 1214 -81.69 27.44 63.45
N GLU A 1215 -81.51 27.78 62.18
CA GLU A 1215 -81.97 26.97 61.04
C GLU A 1215 -81.31 25.59 61.00
N PHE A 1216 -80.00 25.52 61.23
CA PHE A 1216 -79.26 24.26 61.33
C PHE A 1216 -79.75 23.38 62.51
N ILE A 1217 -79.97 23.99 63.69
CA ILE A 1217 -80.47 23.24 64.86
C ILE A 1217 -81.86 22.68 64.60
N MET A 1218 -82.73 23.44 63.92
CA MET A 1218 -84.06 22.97 63.55
C MET A 1218 -83.99 21.79 62.58
N GLN A 1219 -83.11 21.85 61.57
CA GLN A 1219 -82.92 20.76 60.60
C GLN A 1219 -82.26 19.49 61.17
N VAL A 1220 -81.48 19.61 62.25
CA VAL A 1220 -80.82 18.45 62.89
C VAL A 1220 -81.71 17.78 63.94
N VAL A 1221 -82.68 18.50 64.51
CA VAL A 1221 -83.57 18.01 65.58
C VAL A 1221 -84.93 17.53 65.06
N ILE A 1222 -85.43 18.14 63.98
CA ILE A 1222 -86.68 17.77 63.27
C ILE A 1222 -86.32 16.83 62.13
#